data_AF-A0A2T6BXQ3-F1
#
_entry.id   AF-A0A2T6BXQ3-F1
#
_cell.length_a   1.000
_cell.length_b   1.000
_cell.length_c   1.000
_cell.angle_alpha   90.00
_cell.angle_beta   90.00
_cell.angle_gamma   90.00
#
_symmetry.space_group_name_H-M   'P 1'
#
loop_
_entity.id
_entity.type
_entity.pdbx_description
1 polymer ?
#
loop_
_entity_poly.entity_id
_entity_poly.type
_entity_poly.pdbx_seq_one_letter_code
_entity_poly.pdbx_strand_id
1 'polypeptide(L)'
;MIKKLTFILLFCVSFSNAQSHWTYFLRQESIEKHADKKFVLSAQVKAEKLSNDGAAMLYVRISNKDRKEVFLDNMRNRPIKKNEWNSYQIEGTLDSDASSITFGGMVRGKGIFYFDDFELKVQEADNSWTTIPLKNASFEQKGFGKMIRFWVKDAKNKDYEHHFSEDTSDSSIGKFSLVFKSVFDTEEVNNSFKSKKLNANNEAILIENISVVDVVSGKEKIQSVLIRNQKIVEINKKIDVEDADILKIDGSGKWLLPGLIDGHIHLFQSGSLYTRPDAFDLRKYHPYEEEREWLRENAPDLLKRYLQNGITTVIDVGGPMYNYKIRDFHNDQTQFPNLYLTGPLISTYQPEEFNIEDSPIIKANSPEEAIQQVRNQLPFKPDFIKIWYINNGDPELNYKIVKATIEESHKHNLKVAVHATDLKTAKNALKANADILVHSVRESIDDKFLQAIKKSNVCYIPTLMVSNQYAEAYSQEISFTDEELRFTNPFPVKSFQDYKHLKNDTLFSKYKKSGLNYKNYLKKIDVIEAENLALLQKHNINIATGTDAGNIGTLHATSYQKEVKLMQKAGLSNLEVIQASTINAAKILDKQNEIGSIEVSKLADLIILEANPLQDLKALQEITHVIKAGSIYKREDILKESPENIVQKQVNAYNLKNLAMFLESFSDDVEIYTFPNTLEIKGKEELKAKYATFFEKYPKLHCEILNRTIKSNTIIDHERVTYTEGDYGETIAIYKIENGKIAKVYFIRD
;
A
#
# COMPACT_ATOMS: atom_id res chain seq x y z
N MET A 1 29.56 -18.82 -62.77
CA MET A 1 28.45 -19.73 -62.44
C MET A 1 27.96 -19.38 -61.03
N ILE A 2 26.87 -18.61 -60.92
CA ILE A 2 25.52 -19.03 -60.43
C ILE A 2 25.45 -18.93 -58.89
N LYS A 3 24.58 -18.14 -58.22
CA LYS A 3 23.48 -17.23 -58.60
C LYS A 3 23.10 -16.36 -57.37
N LYS A 4 22.83 -15.07 -57.65
CA LYS A 4 21.76 -14.18 -57.12
C LYS A 4 21.44 -14.17 -55.61
N LEU A 5 21.89 -13.11 -54.93
CA LEU A 5 21.18 -12.46 -53.84
C LEU A 5 20.18 -11.46 -54.46
N THR A 6 18.89 -11.60 -54.18
CA THR A 6 17.86 -10.62 -54.57
C THR A 6 17.44 -9.84 -53.33
N PHE A 7 17.71 -8.54 -53.34
CA PHE A 7 17.16 -7.55 -52.42
C PHE A 7 15.66 -7.39 -52.69
N ILE A 8 14.82 -7.54 -51.67
CA ILE A 8 13.45 -7.02 -51.66
C ILE A 8 13.34 -6.09 -50.46
N LEU A 9 13.17 -4.80 -50.74
CA LEU A 9 12.70 -3.78 -49.80
C LEU A 9 11.34 -4.23 -49.25
N LEU A 10 11.21 -4.34 -47.92
CA LEU A 10 9.92 -4.28 -47.26
C LEU A 10 9.87 -3.04 -46.36
N PHE A 11 8.82 -2.24 -46.58
CA PHE A 11 8.40 -1.11 -45.78
C PHE A 11 8.43 -1.43 -44.28
N CYS A 12 9.23 -0.67 -43.52
CA CYS A 12 9.06 -0.57 -42.07
C CYS A 12 7.75 0.17 -41.77
N VAL A 13 6.66 -0.57 -41.65
CA VAL A 13 5.56 -0.16 -40.78
C VAL A 13 5.99 -0.55 -39.37
N SER A 14 6.24 0.46 -38.54
CA SER A 14 6.50 0.34 -37.12
C SER A 14 5.31 -0.34 -36.43
N PHE A 15 5.37 -1.66 -36.27
CA PHE A 15 4.55 -2.36 -35.29
C PHE A 15 5.11 -2.04 -33.90
N SER A 16 4.27 -1.41 -33.08
CA SER A 16 4.45 -1.30 -31.65
C SER A 16 4.87 -2.65 -31.06
N ASN A 17 5.95 -2.66 -30.27
CA ASN A 17 6.31 -3.79 -29.40
C ASN A 17 5.17 -4.06 -28.41
N ALA A 18 4.20 -4.88 -28.80
CA ALA A 18 3.30 -5.55 -27.87
C ALA A 18 4.11 -6.67 -27.20
N GLN A 19 4.66 -6.36 -26.02
CA GLN A 19 5.27 -7.35 -25.15
C GLN A 19 4.25 -8.48 -24.92
N SER A 20 4.61 -9.72 -25.24
CA SER A 20 3.67 -10.84 -25.15
C SER A 20 3.44 -11.19 -23.67
N HIS A 21 2.29 -10.82 -23.11
CA HIS A 21 1.91 -11.07 -21.70
C HIS A 21 1.43 -12.52 -21.55
N TRP A 22 2.34 -13.48 -21.36
CA TRP A 22 2.00 -14.89 -21.11
C TRP A 22 2.94 -15.54 -20.09
N THR A 23 2.42 -16.48 -19.30
CA THR A 23 3.20 -17.31 -18.36
C THR A 23 2.80 -18.77 -18.50
N TYR A 24 3.54 -19.66 -17.84
CA TYR A 24 3.31 -21.09 -17.85
C TYR A 24 3.72 -21.74 -16.54
N PHE A 25 3.22 -22.95 -16.33
CA PHE A 25 3.75 -23.90 -15.38
C PHE A 25 3.95 -25.25 -16.09
N LEU A 26 5.10 -25.88 -15.86
CA LEU A 26 5.53 -27.07 -16.58
C LEU A 26 6.05 -28.14 -15.65
N ARG A 27 6.01 -29.37 -16.12
CA ARG A 27 6.63 -30.54 -15.55
C ARG A 27 7.33 -31.32 -16.66
N GLN A 28 8.37 -32.07 -16.32
CA GLN A 28 9.07 -32.92 -17.26
C GLN A 28 9.09 -34.37 -16.75
N GLU A 29 8.84 -35.31 -17.66
CA GLU A 29 8.91 -36.75 -17.41
C GLU A 29 9.83 -37.43 -18.42
N SER A 30 10.50 -38.51 -17.98
CA SER A 30 11.29 -39.37 -18.87
C SER A 30 10.38 -40.38 -19.56
N ILE A 31 10.52 -40.52 -20.88
CA ILE A 31 9.64 -41.35 -21.72
C ILE A 31 10.40 -42.33 -22.63
N GLU A 32 11.69 -42.56 -22.38
CA GLU A 32 12.53 -43.47 -23.20
C GLU A 32 11.95 -44.88 -23.31
N LYS A 33 11.32 -45.38 -22.24
CA LYS A 33 10.67 -46.71 -22.21
C LYS A 33 9.34 -46.78 -22.99
N HIS A 34 8.89 -45.64 -23.53
CA HIS A 34 7.64 -45.48 -24.26
C HIS A 34 7.88 -44.99 -25.70
N ALA A 35 9.11 -45.12 -26.21
CA ALA A 35 9.42 -44.81 -27.61
C ALA A 35 8.49 -45.60 -28.57
N ASP A 36 8.20 -44.98 -29.71
CA ASP A 36 7.31 -45.47 -30.77
C ASP A 36 5.83 -45.65 -30.36
N LYS A 37 5.40 -45.06 -29.24
CA LYS A 37 4.00 -45.08 -28.78
C LYS A 37 3.29 -43.78 -29.08
N LYS A 38 1.96 -43.84 -29.28
CA LYS A 38 1.10 -42.65 -29.23
C LYS A 38 0.93 -42.18 -27.79
N PHE A 39 0.74 -40.89 -27.59
CA PHE A 39 0.40 -40.32 -26.29
C PHE A 39 -0.85 -39.43 -26.37
N VAL A 40 -1.54 -39.31 -25.24
CA VAL A 40 -2.55 -38.28 -24.98
C VAL A 40 -2.20 -37.60 -23.67
N LEU A 41 -2.08 -36.27 -23.68
CA LEU A 41 -2.12 -35.45 -22.47
C LEU A 41 -3.51 -34.81 -22.38
N SER A 42 -4.21 -34.97 -21.27
CA SER A 42 -5.45 -34.28 -20.96
C SER A 42 -5.37 -33.50 -19.65
N ALA A 43 -6.21 -32.47 -19.52
CA ALA A 43 -6.45 -31.77 -18.25
C ALA A 43 -7.84 -31.12 -18.25
N GLN A 44 -8.38 -30.90 -17.05
CA GLN A 44 -9.56 -30.05 -16.84
C GLN A 44 -9.11 -28.60 -16.84
N VAL A 45 -9.77 -27.76 -17.65
CA VAL A 45 -9.44 -26.33 -17.74
C VAL A 45 -10.71 -25.51 -17.79
N LYS A 46 -10.72 -24.42 -17.01
CA LYS A 46 -11.76 -23.38 -17.02
C LYS A 46 -11.09 -22.01 -17.14
N ALA A 47 -11.71 -21.07 -17.84
CA ALA A 47 -11.18 -19.72 -18.03
C ALA A 47 -12.32 -18.69 -17.93
N GLU A 48 -12.15 -17.67 -17.08
CA GLU A 48 -13.16 -16.65 -16.84
C GLU A 48 -12.58 -15.23 -16.84
N LYS A 49 -13.48 -14.24 -16.91
CA LYS A 49 -13.13 -12.80 -16.88
C LYS A 49 -12.07 -12.43 -17.93
N LEU A 50 -12.19 -13.00 -19.12
CA LEU A 50 -11.20 -12.90 -20.17
C LEU A 50 -11.27 -11.57 -20.91
N SER A 51 -10.10 -10.99 -21.16
CA SER A 51 -9.90 -9.98 -22.20
C SER A 51 -9.96 -10.60 -23.61
N ASN A 52 -9.97 -9.75 -24.65
CA ASN A 52 -10.00 -10.19 -26.05
C ASN A 52 -8.83 -11.16 -26.39
N ASP A 53 -7.64 -10.91 -25.86
CA ASP A 53 -6.44 -11.75 -26.03
C ASP A 53 -6.29 -12.83 -24.95
N GLY A 54 -7.07 -12.74 -23.86
CA GLY A 54 -7.17 -13.69 -22.75
C GLY A 54 -7.44 -15.13 -23.18
N ALA A 55 -6.59 -16.07 -22.76
CA ALA A 55 -6.73 -17.49 -23.04
C ALA A 55 -5.88 -18.38 -22.14
N ALA A 56 -6.41 -19.57 -21.81
CA ALA A 56 -5.64 -20.71 -21.30
C ALA A 56 -5.29 -21.68 -22.44
N MET A 57 -4.22 -22.45 -22.29
CA MET A 57 -3.73 -23.45 -23.24
C MET A 57 -3.08 -24.60 -22.47
N LEU A 58 -3.14 -25.82 -23.03
CA LEU A 58 -2.19 -26.87 -22.67
C LEU A 58 -0.90 -26.71 -23.47
N TYR A 59 0.20 -27.19 -22.89
CA TYR A 59 1.52 -27.17 -23.49
C TYR A 59 2.12 -28.57 -23.44
N VAL A 60 2.68 -29.03 -24.56
CA VAL A 60 3.49 -30.25 -24.69
C VAL A 60 4.69 -29.96 -25.58
N ARG A 61 5.87 -30.35 -25.12
CA ARG A 61 7.11 -30.38 -25.88
C ARG A 61 7.80 -31.73 -25.68
N ILE A 62 8.18 -32.40 -26.76
CA ILE A 62 9.00 -33.63 -26.69
C ILE A 62 10.41 -33.28 -27.15
N SER A 63 11.39 -33.74 -26.37
CA SER A 63 12.80 -33.63 -26.71
C SER A 63 13.42 -35.00 -26.91
N ASN A 64 14.32 -35.11 -27.88
CA ASN A 64 15.16 -36.29 -28.08
C ASN A 64 16.39 -36.29 -27.15
N LYS A 65 17.20 -37.35 -27.25
CA LYS A 65 18.41 -37.53 -26.42
C LYS A 65 19.43 -36.39 -26.51
N ASP A 66 19.46 -35.66 -27.63
CA ASP A 66 20.31 -34.47 -27.82
C ASP A 66 19.67 -33.17 -27.28
N ARG A 67 18.53 -33.29 -26.57
CA ARG A 67 17.69 -32.18 -26.08
C ARG A 67 17.12 -31.30 -27.20
N LYS A 68 17.05 -31.81 -28.43
CA LYS A 68 16.39 -31.10 -29.54
C LYS A 68 14.89 -31.35 -29.47
N GLU A 69 14.12 -30.30 -29.76
CA GLU A 69 12.67 -30.40 -29.88
C GLU A 69 12.30 -31.20 -31.13
N VAL A 70 11.49 -32.25 -30.95
CA VAL A 70 10.96 -33.09 -32.04
C VAL A 70 9.44 -32.97 -32.17
N PHE A 71 8.77 -32.50 -31.12
CA PHE A 71 7.34 -32.20 -31.13
C PHE A 71 7.05 -30.99 -30.23
N LEU A 72 6.14 -30.11 -30.67
CA LEU A 72 5.63 -29.00 -29.88
C LEU A 72 4.17 -28.73 -30.24
N ASP A 73 3.30 -28.77 -29.23
CA ASP A 73 1.95 -28.23 -29.32
C ASP A 73 1.64 -27.40 -28.08
N ASN A 74 1.22 -26.16 -28.29
CA ASN A 74 0.93 -25.19 -27.24
C ASN A 74 -0.49 -24.63 -27.35
N MET A 75 -1.36 -25.27 -28.13
CA MET A 75 -2.75 -24.89 -28.39
C MET A 75 -2.96 -23.42 -28.82
N ARG A 76 -1.93 -22.71 -29.31
CA ARG A 76 -2.08 -21.29 -29.71
C ARG A 76 -3.13 -21.07 -30.80
N ASN A 77 -3.35 -22.07 -31.65
CA ASN A 77 -4.37 -22.08 -32.70
C ASN A 77 -5.77 -22.50 -32.22
N ARG A 78 -5.90 -23.03 -30.99
CA ARG A 78 -7.15 -23.50 -30.39
C ARG A 78 -7.22 -23.16 -28.89
N PRO A 79 -7.15 -21.88 -28.51
CA PRO A 79 -7.10 -21.46 -27.12
C PRO A 79 -8.37 -21.81 -26.35
N ILE A 80 -8.22 -22.09 -25.06
CA ILE A 80 -9.29 -22.41 -24.12
C ILE A 80 -9.84 -21.11 -23.53
N LYS A 81 -11.14 -20.88 -23.68
CA LYS A 81 -11.82 -19.63 -23.28
C LYS A 81 -13.14 -19.83 -22.53
N LYS A 82 -13.58 -21.07 -22.31
CA LYS A 82 -14.89 -21.36 -21.69
C LYS A 82 -14.84 -21.18 -20.17
N ASN A 83 -15.88 -20.55 -19.61
CA ASN A 83 -16.09 -20.43 -18.16
C ASN A 83 -16.85 -21.65 -17.58
N GLU A 84 -16.48 -22.85 -18.03
CA GLU A 84 -17.02 -24.12 -17.56
C GLU A 84 -15.87 -25.13 -17.56
N TRP A 85 -15.83 -26.00 -16.56
CA TRP A 85 -14.87 -27.10 -16.53
C TRP A 85 -15.10 -28.03 -17.71
N ASN A 86 -14.08 -28.19 -18.53
CA ASN A 86 -14.09 -29.08 -19.68
C ASN A 86 -12.73 -29.77 -19.79
N SER A 87 -12.74 -31.01 -20.30
CA SER A 87 -11.52 -31.74 -20.61
C SER A 87 -10.97 -31.30 -21.97
N TYR A 88 -9.68 -30.98 -22.01
CA TYR A 88 -8.95 -30.64 -23.22
C TYR A 88 -7.75 -31.58 -23.37
N GLN A 89 -7.35 -31.86 -24.61
CA GLN A 89 -6.26 -32.80 -24.88
C GLN A 89 -5.31 -32.37 -26.00
N ILE A 90 -4.07 -32.85 -25.88
CA ILE A 90 -3.03 -32.85 -26.92
C ILE A 90 -2.64 -34.30 -27.16
N GLU A 91 -2.64 -34.70 -28.43
CA GLU A 91 -2.25 -36.04 -28.85
C GLU A 91 -1.03 -35.97 -29.77
N GLY A 92 -0.22 -37.01 -29.77
CA GLY A 92 0.91 -37.12 -30.67
C GLY A 92 1.58 -38.49 -30.60
N THR A 93 2.78 -38.58 -31.18
CA THR A 93 3.60 -39.80 -31.16
C THR A 93 4.93 -39.50 -30.49
N LEU A 94 5.41 -40.45 -29.69
CA LEU A 94 6.75 -40.43 -29.12
C LEU A 94 7.68 -41.11 -30.13
N ASP A 95 8.45 -40.34 -30.88
CA ASP A 95 9.37 -40.91 -31.88
C ASP A 95 10.44 -41.83 -31.24
N SER A 96 11.04 -42.72 -32.02
CA SER A 96 12.06 -43.68 -31.57
C SER A 96 13.23 -43.09 -30.77
N ASP A 97 13.58 -41.82 -31.01
CA ASP A 97 14.66 -41.10 -30.32
C ASP A 97 14.18 -40.19 -29.18
N ALA A 98 12.88 -40.17 -28.89
CA ALA A 98 12.28 -39.34 -27.85
C ALA A 98 12.77 -39.77 -26.45
N SER A 99 13.24 -38.80 -25.66
CA SER A 99 13.80 -39.06 -24.33
C SER A 99 12.97 -38.46 -23.19
N SER A 100 12.39 -37.28 -23.41
CA SER A 100 11.61 -36.58 -22.39
C SER A 100 10.43 -35.82 -22.96
N ILE A 101 9.34 -35.78 -22.19
CA ILE A 101 8.17 -34.96 -22.45
C ILE A 101 8.06 -33.87 -21.38
N THR A 102 7.95 -32.62 -21.80
CA THR A 102 7.69 -31.46 -20.95
C THR A 102 6.27 -30.97 -21.23
N PHE A 103 5.45 -30.85 -20.19
CA PHE A 103 4.04 -30.48 -20.36
C PHE A 103 3.49 -29.66 -19.19
N GLY A 104 2.35 -29.00 -19.41
CA GLY A 104 1.62 -28.27 -18.38
C GLY A 104 0.64 -27.25 -18.96
N GLY A 105 0.36 -26.19 -18.20
CA GLY A 105 -0.55 -25.12 -18.61
C GLY A 105 0.20 -23.84 -19.01
N MET A 106 -0.36 -23.13 -19.98
CA MET A 106 0.09 -21.80 -20.41
C MET A 106 -1.11 -20.85 -20.42
N VAL A 107 -0.88 -19.61 -19.99
CA VAL A 107 -1.91 -18.56 -19.97
C VAL A 107 -1.39 -17.31 -20.65
N ARG A 108 -2.28 -16.57 -21.31
CA ARG A 108 -1.97 -15.28 -21.93
C ARG A 108 -3.14 -14.31 -21.79
N GLY A 109 -2.84 -13.02 -21.91
CA GLY A 109 -3.82 -11.94 -21.76
C GLY A 109 -4.46 -11.90 -20.37
N LYS A 110 -5.38 -10.96 -20.17
CA LYS A 110 -6.08 -10.80 -18.88
C LYS A 110 -7.13 -11.89 -18.70
N GLY A 111 -7.25 -12.40 -17.48
CA GLY A 111 -8.21 -13.44 -17.11
C GLY A 111 -7.90 -14.13 -15.79
N ILE A 112 -8.81 -15.02 -15.40
CA ILE A 112 -8.60 -16.01 -14.35
C ILE A 112 -8.68 -17.39 -15.02
N PHE A 113 -7.63 -18.18 -14.82
CA PHE A 113 -7.42 -19.44 -15.53
C PHE A 113 -7.22 -20.55 -14.51
N TYR A 114 -8.03 -21.59 -14.62
CA TYR A 114 -8.05 -22.72 -13.71
C TYR A 114 -7.55 -23.96 -14.44
N PHE A 115 -6.71 -24.74 -13.78
CA PHE A 115 -6.19 -26.00 -14.28
C PHE A 115 -6.30 -27.07 -13.20
N ASP A 116 -6.73 -28.25 -13.62
CA ASP A 116 -6.85 -29.42 -12.75
C ASP A 116 -6.72 -30.74 -13.51
N ASP A 117 -6.57 -31.83 -12.76
CA ASP A 117 -6.65 -33.21 -13.22
C ASP A 117 -5.84 -33.53 -14.50
N PHE A 118 -4.54 -33.24 -14.46
CA PHE A 118 -3.64 -33.60 -15.57
C PHE A 118 -3.45 -35.13 -15.66
N GLU A 119 -3.64 -35.68 -16.86
CA GLU A 119 -3.40 -37.09 -17.14
C GLU A 119 -2.54 -37.26 -18.39
N LEU A 120 -1.52 -38.12 -18.30
CA LEU A 120 -0.68 -38.49 -19.45
C LEU A 120 -0.84 -39.99 -19.70
N LYS A 121 -1.35 -40.36 -20.88
CA LYS A 121 -1.54 -41.74 -21.31
C LYS A 121 -0.65 -42.07 -22.51
N VAL A 122 -0.21 -43.31 -22.61
CA VAL A 122 0.46 -43.87 -23.79
C VAL A 122 -0.27 -45.10 -24.31
N GLN A 123 -0.27 -45.29 -25.62
CA GLN A 123 -0.93 -46.42 -26.26
C GLN A 123 0.01 -47.63 -26.29
N GLU A 124 -0.47 -48.76 -25.78
CA GLU A 124 0.21 -50.04 -25.80
C GLU A 124 0.00 -50.77 -27.14
N ALA A 125 0.78 -51.83 -27.38
CA ALA A 125 0.75 -52.58 -28.64
C ALA A 125 -0.62 -53.24 -28.93
N ASP A 126 -1.41 -53.50 -27.89
CA ASP A 126 -2.79 -54.03 -28.00
C ASP A 126 -3.85 -52.93 -28.21
N ASN A 127 -3.42 -51.69 -28.47
CA ASN A 127 -4.22 -50.46 -28.56
C ASN A 127 -4.86 -49.98 -27.25
N SER A 128 -4.60 -50.63 -26.11
CA SER A 128 -5.03 -50.13 -24.80
C SER A 128 -4.24 -48.88 -24.40
N TRP A 129 -4.81 -48.06 -23.52
CA TRP A 129 -4.14 -46.86 -23.00
C TRP A 129 -3.67 -47.10 -21.58
N THR A 130 -2.38 -46.87 -21.32
CA THR A 130 -1.80 -46.93 -19.99
C THR A 130 -1.46 -45.54 -19.49
N THR A 131 -1.93 -45.18 -18.30
CA THR A 131 -1.62 -43.90 -17.65
C THR A 131 -0.21 -43.92 -17.07
N ILE A 132 0.58 -42.89 -17.38
CA ILE A 132 1.86 -42.60 -16.74
C ILE A 132 1.55 -41.90 -15.40
N PRO A 133 1.94 -42.45 -14.24
CA PRO A 133 1.64 -41.84 -12.94
C PRO A 133 2.31 -40.48 -12.78
N LEU A 134 1.51 -39.44 -12.54
CA LEU A 134 1.97 -38.06 -12.34
C LEU A 134 1.81 -37.65 -10.87
N LYS A 135 2.86 -37.07 -10.27
CA LYS A 135 2.78 -36.56 -8.89
C LYS A 135 2.00 -35.25 -8.86
N ASN A 136 0.99 -35.11 -8.00
CA ASN A 136 0.24 -33.86 -7.82
C ASN A 136 -0.34 -33.32 -9.14
N ALA A 137 -0.94 -34.21 -9.93
CA ALA A 137 -1.53 -33.87 -11.23
C ALA A 137 -2.90 -33.17 -11.10
N SER A 138 -3.59 -33.43 -9.99
CA SER A 138 -4.85 -32.80 -9.58
C SER A 138 -4.66 -31.73 -8.51
N PHE A 139 -3.43 -31.24 -8.31
CA PHE A 139 -3.10 -30.13 -7.39
C PHE A 139 -3.56 -30.22 -5.92
N GLU A 140 -4.01 -31.39 -5.47
CA GLU A 140 -4.45 -31.67 -4.09
C GLU A 140 -3.34 -31.54 -3.04
N GLN A 141 -2.07 -31.57 -3.46
CA GLN A 141 -0.92 -31.35 -2.57
C GLN A 141 -0.39 -29.93 -2.74
N LYS A 142 -0.83 -29.04 -1.85
CA LYS A 142 -0.28 -27.67 -1.76
C LYS A 142 1.24 -27.71 -1.50
N GLY A 143 1.97 -26.82 -2.16
CA GLY A 143 3.38 -26.57 -1.85
C GLY A 143 3.57 -25.68 -0.62
N PHE A 144 4.81 -25.40 -0.25
CA PHE A 144 5.12 -24.38 0.74
C PHE A 144 5.14 -23.00 0.05
N GLY A 145 4.34 -22.04 0.51
CA GLY A 145 4.22 -20.72 -0.11
C GLY A 145 3.67 -20.76 -1.55
N LYS A 146 4.28 -19.97 -2.46
CA LYS A 146 3.90 -19.87 -3.90
C LYS A 146 4.55 -20.96 -4.77
N MET A 147 4.97 -22.09 -4.21
CA MET A 147 5.49 -23.21 -4.99
C MET A 147 4.37 -24.15 -5.43
N ILE A 148 4.35 -24.51 -6.72
CA ILE A 148 3.51 -25.59 -7.23
C ILE A 148 4.27 -26.90 -7.04
N ARG A 149 3.92 -27.68 -6.01
CA ARG A 149 4.69 -28.88 -5.64
C ARG A 149 4.81 -29.84 -6.82
N PHE A 150 6.04 -30.19 -7.21
CA PHE A 150 6.42 -31.02 -8.38
C PHE A 150 6.28 -30.38 -9.78
N TRP A 151 5.92 -29.10 -9.86
CA TRP A 151 5.79 -28.34 -11.10
C TRP A 151 6.64 -27.06 -11.04
N VAL A 152 7.05 -26.54 -12.20
CA VAL A 152 7.91 -25.36 -12.34
C VAL A 152 7.12 -24.25 -13.05
N LYS A 153 6.88 -23.14 -12.36
CA LYS A 153 6.33 -21.91 -12.97
C LYS A 153 7.45 -21.06 -13.57
N ASP A 154 7.15 -20.32 -14.65
CA ASP A 154 8.02 -19.23 -15.08
C ASP A 154 8.08 -18.12 -14.02
N ALA A 155 9.16 -18.08 -13.25
CA ALA A 155 9.39 -17.07 -12.22
C ALA A 155 9.66 -15.66 -12.79
N LYS A 156 9.90 -15.52 -14.10
CA LYS A 156 10.25 -14.22 -14.71
C LYS A 156 9.02 -13.39 -15.05
N ASN A 157 7.86 -14.02 -15.26
CA ASN A 157 6.64 -13.29 -15.60
C ASN A 157 5.91 -12.82 -14.33
N LYS A 158 5.95 -11.51 -14.10
CA LYS A 158 5.33 -10.82 -12.95
C LYS A 158 3.86 -10.46 -13.19
N ASP A 159 3.35 -10.72 -14.38
CA ASP A 159 2.03 -10.31 -14.85
C ASP A 159 0.91 -11.19 -14.34
N TYR A 160 1.27 -12.33 -13.72
CA TYR A 160 0.34 -13.33 -13.22
C TYR A 160 0.73 -13.78 -11.83
N GLU A 161 -0.25 -13.77 -10.94
CA GLU A 161 -0.20 -14.47 -9.68
C GLU A 161 -0.85 -15.84 -9.79
N HIS A 162 -0.52 -16.73 -8.87
CA HIS A 162 -1.14 -18.04 -8.80
C HIS A 162 -1.39 -18.45 -7.36
N HIS A 163 -2.46 -19.21 -7.15
CA HIS A 163 -2.86 -19.75 -5.87
C HIS A 163 -3.64 -21.06 -6.08
N PHE A 164 -3.92 -21.78 -5.00
CA PHE A 164 -4.79 -22.95 -5.00
C PHE A 164 -6.18 -22.55 -4.53
N SER A 165 -7.22 -22.85 -5.31
CA SER A 165 -8.61 -22.52 -4.97
C SER A 165 -9.38 -23.75 -4.52
N GLU A 166 -10.16 -23.61 -3.45
CA GLU A 166 -11.21 -24.56 -3.05
C GLU A 166 -12.46 -24.30 -3.91
N ASP A 167 -12.38 -24.62 -5.20
CA ASP A 167 -13.55 -24.46 -6.08
C ASP A 167 -14.46 -25.69 -5.96
N THR A 168 -15.58 -25.53 -5.25
CA THR A 168 -16.57 -26.58 -4.97
C THR A 168 -17.66 -26.68 -6.05
N SER A 169 -17.50 -26.01 -7.20
CA SER A 169 -18.54 -25.95 -8.25
C SER A 169 -18.76 -27.26 -9.00
N ASP A 170 -17.79 -28.19 -8.98
CA ASP A 170 -17.92 -29.55 -9.51
C ASP A 170 -17.23 -30.56 -8.59
N SER A 171 -18.01 -31.39 -7.90
CA SER A 171 -17.50 -32.37 -6.93
C SER A 171 -16.72 -33.53 -7.55
N SER A 172 -16.69 -33.64 -8.88
CA SER A 172 -15.98 -34.70 -9.61
C SER A 172 -14.50 -34.41 -9.87
N ILE A 173 -14.03 -33.17 -9.66
CA ILE A 173 -12.70 -32.70 -10.09
C ILE A 173 -11.66 -32.64 -8.95
N GLY A 174 -12.10 -32.85 -7.70
CA GLY A 174 -11.22 -32.76 -6.53
C GLY A 174 -11.58 -31.57 -5.65
N LYS A 175 -10.76 -31.31 -4.62
CA LYS A 175 -10.97 -30.19 -3.69
C LYS A 175 -10.20 -28.94 -4.12
N PHE A 176 -9.06 -29.08 -4.80
CA PHE A 176 -8.17 -27.97 -5.10
C PHE A 176 -7.79 -27.89 -6.57
N SER A 177 -7.99 -26.71 -7.18
CA SER A 177 -7.46 -26.40 -8.51
C SER A 177 -6.33 -25.37 -8.46
N LEU A 178 -5.45 -25.39 -9.46
CA LEU A 178 -4.43 -24.38 -9.65
C LEU A 178 -4.99 -23.20 -10.44
N VAL A 179 -4.92 -22.00 -9.85
CA VAL A 179 -5.47 -20.78 -10.43
C VAL A 179 -4.35 -19.83 -10.82
N PHE A 180 -4.38 -19.30 -12.04
CA PHE A 180 -3.59 -18.16 -12.48
C PHE A 180 -4.49 -16.95 -12.67
N LYS A 181 -4.14 -15.82 -12.06
CA LYS A 181 -4.87 -14.55 -12.17
C LYS A 181 -3.93 -13.50 -12.74
N SER A 182 -4.34 -12.85 -13.83
CA SER A 182 -3.60 -11.69 -14.35
C SER A 182 -3.64 -10.54 -13.33
N VAL A 183 -2.48 -9.95 -13.03
CA VAL A 183 -2.29 -8.85 -12.06
C VAL A 183 -2.58 -7.48 -12.70
N PHE A 184 -2.79 -7.44 -14.02
CA PHE A 184 -3.10 -6.23 -14.76
C PHE A 184 -4.60 -6.06 -14.97
N ASP A 185 -5.15 -4.97 -14.43
CA ASP A 185 -6.55 -4.53 -14.59
C ASP A 185 -7.59 -5.52 -14.06
N THR A 186 -7.91 -5.42 -12.77
CA THR A 186 -9.32 -5.47 -12.39
C THR A 186 -9.91 -4.10 -12.73
N GLU A 187 -10.55 -3.94 -13.89
CA GLU A 187 -11.23 -2.68 -14.26
C GLU A 187 -12.23 -2.20 -13.19
N GLU A 188 -12.76 -3.11 -12.36
CA GLU A 188 -13.56 -2.75 -11.17
C GLU A 188 -12.74 -2.10 -10.04
N VAL A 189 -11.50 -2.53 -9.78
CA VAL A 189 -10.59 -1.91 -8.79
C VAL A 189 -9.90 -0.66 -9.37
N ASN A 190 -9.59 -0.67 -10.67
CA ASN A 190 -8.99 0.50 -11.33
C ASN A 190 -9.99 1.64 -11.55
N ASN A 191 -11.30 1.38 -11.54
CA ASN A 191 -12.30 2.45 -11.52
C ASN A 191 -12.55 3.04 -10.11
N SER A 192 -12.32 2.30 -9.02
CA SER A 192 -12.44 2.87 -7.65
C SER A 192 -11.33 3.85 -7.32
N PHE A 193 -10.18 3.74 -7.99
CA PHE A 193 -9.03 4.62 -7.74
C PHE A 193 -8.82 5.69 -8.80
N LYS A 194 -9.78 6.03 -9.67
CA LYS A 194 -9.59 7.15 -10.62
C LYS A 194 -9.70 8.50 -9.92
N SER A 195 -8.65 9.33 -9.99
CA SER A 195 -8.74 10.75 -9.64
C SER A 195 -9.29 11.56 -10.81
N LYS A 196 -10.04 12.62 -10.53
CA LYS A 196 -10.52 13.57 -11.54
C LYS A 196 -9.71 14.87 -11.47
N LYS A 197 -8.80 15.05 -12.44
CA LYS A 197 -8.05 16.31 -12.59
C LYS A 197 -8.91 17.39 -13.28
N LEU A 198 -8.74 18.66 -12.87
CA LEU A 198 -9.46 19.78 -13.49
C LEU A 198 -8.84 20.17 -14.85
N ASN A 199 -7.50 20.11 -14.99
CA ASN A 199 -6.80 20.32 -16.25
C ASN A 199 -6.63 18.98 -17.01
N ALA A 200 -7.76 18.48 -17.53
CA ALA A 200 -7.83 17.18 -18.18
C ALA A 200 -6.97 17.06 -19.44
N ASN A 201 -6.76 18.17 -20.17
CA ASN A 201 -5.97 18.20 -21.40
C ASN A 201 -4.52 18.67 -21.16
N ASN A 202 -4.09 18.74 -19.89
CA ASN A 202 -2.80 19.28 -19.46
C ASN A 202 -2.65 20.78 -19.81
N GLU A 203 -3.77 21.50 -19.76
CA GLU A 203 -3.82 22.95 -19.86
C GLU A 203 -2.86 23.58 -18.84
N ALA A 204 -2.26 24.72 -19.21
CA ALA A 204 -1.54 25.54 -18.25
C ALA A 204 -2.47 25.99 -17.12
N ILE A 205 -1.94 26.23 -15.92
CA ILE A 205 -2.75 26.71 -14.79
C ILE A 205 -2.30 28.13 -14.43
N LEU A 206 -3.23 29.07 -14.37
CA LEU A 206 -3.01 30.39 -13.79
C LEU A 206 -3.85 30.52 -12.52
N ILE A 207 -3.20 30.67 -11.38
CA ILE A 207 -3.85 30.98 -10.12
C ILE A 207 -3.74 32.49 -9.91
N GLU A 208 -4.85 33.22 -9.88
CA GLU A 208 -4.88 34.68 -9.77
C GLU A 208 -5.18 35.12 -8.34
N ASN A 209 -4.62 36.25 -7.90
CA ASN A 209 -4.95 36.93 -6.64
C ASN A 209 -4.85 36.07 -5.36
N ILE A 210 -3.91 35.12 -5.29
CA ILE A 210 -3.72 34.22 -4.15
C ILE A 210 -2.67 34.73 -3.17
N SER A 211 -2.88 34.53 -1.86
CA SER A 211 -1.88 34.81 -0.83
C SER A 211 -0.79 33.73 -0.83
N VAL A 212 0.33 34.00 -1.50
CA VAL A 212 1.49 33.09 -1.56
C VAL A 212 2.25 33.17 -0.25
N VAL A 213 2.38 32.04 0.44
CA VAL A 213 3.18 31.91 1.68
C VAL A 213 4.61 31.54 1.31
N ASP A 214 5.54 32.47 1.52
CA ASP A 214 6.97 32.19 1.44
C ASP A 214 7.42 31.50 2.73
N VAL A 215 7.55 30.18 2.66
CA VAL A 215 7.96 29.33 3.79
C VAL A 215 9.39 29.61 4.27
N VAL A 216 10.24 30.26 3.47
CA VAL A 216 11.61 30.61 3.88
C VAL A 216 11.60 31.87 4.74
N SER A 217 10.92 32.93 4.29
CA SER A 217 10.91 34.22 5.00
C SER A 217 9.76 34.40 6.00
N GLY A 218 8.74 33.55 5.93
CA GLY A 218 7.51 33.67 6.74
C GLY A 218 6.60 34.82 6.33
N LYS A 219 6.81 35.39 5.14
CA LYS A 219 6.00 36.49 4.60
C LYS A 219 4.94 35.95 3.66
N GLU A 220 3.78 36.61 3.66
CA GLU A 220 2.73 36.37 2.68
C GLU A 220 2.58 37.57 1.73
N LYS A 221 2.28 37.29 0.46
CA LYS A 221 2.01 38.32 -0.57
C LYS A 221 0.92 37.86 -1.52
N ILE A 222 0.00 38.75 -1.85
CA ILE A 222 -1.01 38.49 -2.88
C ILE A 222 -0.34 38.57 -4.25
N GLN A 223 -0.35 37.45 -4.98
CA GLN A 223 0.27 37.29 -6.30
C GLN A 223 -0.58 36.40 -7.20
N SER A 224 -0.21 36.36 -8.47
CA SER A 224 -0.64 35.37 -9.45
C SER A 224 0.51 34.41 -9.73
N VAL A 225 0.21 33.13 -9.94
CA VAL A 225 1.18 32.05 -10.15
C VAL A 225 0.80 31.30 -11.43
N LEU A 226 1.72 31.28 -12.40
CA LEU A 226 1.57 30.55 -13.65
C LEU A 226 2.35 29.24 -13.60
N ILE A 227 1.68 28.14 -13.95
CA ILE A 227 2.21 26.79 -13.96
C ILE A 227 2.11 26.21 -15.37
N ARG A 228 3.22 25.69 -15.89
CA ARG A 228 3.30 25.02 -17.20
C ARG A 228 4.26 23.84 -17.12
N ASN A 229 3.95 22.77 -17.85
CA ASN A 229 4.83 21.60 -17.97
C ASN A 229 5.36 21.15 -16.60
N GLN A 230 4.44 20.99 -15.64
CA GLN A 230 4.69 20.56 -14.26
C GLN A 230 5.44 21.56 -13.35
N LYS A 231 5.84 22.74 -13.85
CA LYS A 231 6.68 23.70 -13.13
C LYS A 231 6.01 25.06 -12.94
N ILE A 232 6.42 25.75 -11.89
CA ILE A 232 6.11 27.17 -11.70
C ILE A 232 6.97 27.97 -12.68
N VAL A 233 6.35 28.74 -13.58
CA VAL A 233 7.08 29.50 -14.62
C VAL A 233 7.12 31.00 -14.33
N GLU A 234 6.12 31.54 -13.65
CA GLU A 234 6.07 32.96 -13.30
C GLU A 234 5.28 33.18 -12.00
N ILE A 235 5.76 34.12 -11.18
CA ILE A 235 5.08 34.60 -9.98
C ILE A 235 5.13 36.14 -10.02
N ASN A 236 3.98 36.79 -10.15
CA ASN A 236 3.91 38.26 -10.27
C ASN A 236 2.59 38.80 -9.71
N LYS A 237 2.46 40.12 -9.47
CA LYS A 237 1.20 40.70 -8.99
C LYS A 237 0.04 40.43 -9.96
N LYS A 238 0.32 40.52 -11.25
CA LYS A 238 -0.59 40.26 -12.37
C LYS A 238 0.21 39.57 -13.46
N ILE A 239 -0.37 38.54 -14.08
CA ILE A 239 0.23 37.83 -15.22
C ILE A 239 -0.79 37.88 -16.35
N ASP A 240 -0.45 38.57 -17.44
CA ASP A 240 -1.27 38.60 -18.64
C ASP A 240 -0.85 37.43 -19.54
N VAL A 241 -1.81 36.55 -19.86
CA VAL A 241 -1.57 35.37 -20.69
C VAL A 241 -2.54 35.42 -21.87
N GLU A 242 -1.99 35.36 -23.09
CA GLU A 242 -2.75 35.41 -24.34
C GLU A 242 -3.18 34.02 -24.85
N ASP A 243 -2.68 32.95 -24.22
CA ASP A 243 -2.97 31.58 -24.61
C ASP A 243 -4.45 31.22 -24.39
N ALA A 244 -5.06 30.61 -25.41
CA ALA A 244 -6.44 30.13 -25.33
C ALA A 244 -6.63 28.89 -24.44
N ASP A 245 -5.54 28.17 -24.12
CA ASP A 245 -5.56 26.87 -23.42
C ASP A 245 -4.99 26.98 -22.00
N ILE A 246 -5.69 27.74 -21.16
CA ILE A 246 -5.32 27.99 -19.76
C ILE A 246 -6.50 27.81 -18.82
N LEU A 247 -6.29 27.00 -17.77
CA LEU A 247 -7.21 26.89 -16.64
C LEU A 247 -6.92 28.02 -15.65
N LYS A 248 -7.86 28.94 -15.51
CA LYS A 248 -7.78 30.03 -14.51
C LYS A 248 -8.46 29.62 -13.21
N ILE A 249 -7.78 29.86 -12.09
CA ILE A 249 -8.27 29.63 -10.73
C ILE A 249 -8.26 30.96 -9.99
N ASP A 250 -9.40 31.40 -9.48
CA ASP A 250 -9.47 32.55 -8.59
C ASP A 250 -9.05 32.14 -7.17
N GLY A 251 -7.91 32.66 -6.71
CA GLY A 251 -7.35 32.42 -5.38
C GLY A 251 -7.67 33.53 -4.38
N SER A 252 -8.55 34.47 -4.71
CA SER A 252 -8.92 35.58 -3.83
C SER A 252 -9.39 35.08 -2.46
N GLY A 253 -8.77 35.58 -1.40
CA GLY A 253 -9.09 35.19 -0.01
C GLY A 253 -8.58 33.80 0.41
N LYS A 254 -7.76 33.13 -0.42
CA LYS A 254 -7.15 31.82 -0.13
C LYS A 254 -5.63 31.93 -0.03
N TRP A 255 -5.00 30.89 0.51
CA TRP A 255 -3.55 30.80 0.68
C TRP A 255 -2.95 29.70 -0.19
N LEU A 256 -1.79 29.97 -0.79
CA LEU A 256 -0.99 28.98 -1.51
C LEU A 256 0.21 28.59 -0.64
N LEU A 257 0.37 27.29 -0.43
CA LEU A 257 1.51 26.69 0.29
C LEU A 257 2.17 25.63 -0.60
N PRO A 258 3.49 25.38 -0.47
CA PRO A 258 4.09 24.16 -1.00
C PRO A 258 3.34 22.92 -0.49
N GLY A 259 3.30 21.87 -1.30
CA GLY A 259 2.76 20.59 -0.86
C GLY A 259 3.52 20.06 0.34
N LEU A 260 2.78 19.44 1.27
CA LEU A 260 3.36 18.90 2.51
C LEU A 260 4.21 17.66 2.19
N ILE A 261 5.16 17.37 3.07
CA ILE A 261 6.05 16.22 3.00
C ILE A 261 6.00 15.46 4.31
N ASP A 262 5.61 14.19 4.26
CA ASP A 262 5.77 13.28 5.39
C ASP A 262 7.13 12.59 5.29
N GLY A 263 8.07 13.03 6.14
CA GLY A 263 9.46 12.61 6.11
C GLY A 263 9.72 11.21 6.67
N HIS A 264 8.71 10.56 7.27
CA HIS A 264 8.86 9.20 7.78
C HIS A 264 7.52 8.48 7.85
N ILE A 265 7.33 7.51 6.96
CA ILE A 265 6.21 6.55 6.98
C ILE A 265 6.71 5.10 6.82
N HIS A 266 5.80 4.12 6.92
CA HIS A 266 6.05 2.72 6.63
C HIS A 266 4.92 2.10 5.81
N LEU A 267 5.11 1.90 4.50
CA LEU A 267 4.07 1.31 3.63
C LEU A 267 3.85 -0.20 3.86
N PHE A 268 4.71 -0.85 4.64
CA PHE A 268 4.57 -2.26 5.00
C PHE A 268 3.78 -2.47 6.31
N GLN A 269 3.21 -1.41 6.85
CA GLN A 269 2.39 -1.42 8.04
C GLN A 269 1.14 -0.57 7.79
N SER A 270 -0.05 -0.96 8.24
CA SER A 270 -1.33 -0.35 7.88
C SER A 270 -1.86 0.68 8.88
N GLY A 271 -1.27 0.72 10.07
CA GLY A 271 -1.80 1.43 11.23
C GLY A 271 -2.77 0.61 12.08
N SER A 272 -3.11 -0.62 11.66
CA SER A 272 -4.05 -1.51 12.36
C SER A 272 -3.42 -2.20 13.59
N LEU A 273 -4.25 -2.89 14.39
CA LEU A 273 -3.78 -3.78 15.46
C LEU A 273 -2.95 -4.98 14.96
N TYR A 274 -3.11 -5.38 13.70
CA TYR A 274 -2.50 -6.61 13.14
C TYR A 274 -1.13 -6.38 12.53
N THR A 275 -0.73 -5.11 12.42
CA THR A 275 0.35 -4.70 11.55
C THR A 275 1.76 -4.91 12.11
N ARG A 276 1.85 -5.17 13.42
CA ARG A 276 3.10 -5.35 14.16
C ARG A 276 3.03 -6.61 15.03
N PRO A 277 3.22 -7.80 14.43
CA PRO A 277 3.16 -9.07 15.17
C PRO A 277 4.22 -9.18 16.27
N ASP A 278 5.34 -8.45 16.14
CA ASP A 278 6.40 -8.35 17.14
C ASP A 278 6.04 -7.47 18.36
N ALA A 279 5.07 -6.55 18.20
CA ALA A 279 4.64 -5.63 19.24
C ALA A 279 3.31 -6.07 19.88
N PHE A 280 2.37 -6.53 19.05
CA PHE A 280 1.09 -7.08 19.46
C PHE A 280 0.79 -8.34 18.63
N ASP A 281 1.15 -9.51 19.15
CA ASP A 281 0.96 -10.76 18.43
C ASP A 281 -0.52 -11.19 18.42
N LEU A 282 -1.18 -10.91 17.28
CA LEU A 282 -2.54 -11.30 16.98
C LEU A 282 -2.63 -12.29 15.81
N ARG A 283 -1.52 -12.96 15.45
CA ARG A 283 -1.45 -13.87 14.29
C ARG A 283 -2.41 -15.06 14.38
N LYS A 284 -2.86 -15.40 15.59
CA LYS A 284 -3.92 -16.40 15.83
C LYS A 284 -5.26 -16.00 15.19
N TYR A 285 -5.53 -14.71 15.10
CA TYR A 285 -6.80 -14.15 14.63
C TYR A 285 -6.69 -13.59 13.21
N HIS A 286 -5.55 -12.98 12.89
CA HIS A 286 -5.27 -12.39 11.58
C HIS A 286 -3.84 -12.76 11.18
N PRO A 287 -3.64 -13.75 10.30
CA PRO A 287 -2.32 -14.14 9.82
C PRO A 287 -1.56 -12.95 9.23
N TYR A 288 -0.27 -12.83 9.56
CA TYR A 288 0.52 -11.66 9.13
C TYR A 288 0.67 -11.58 7.60
N GLU A 289 0.62 -12.69 6.86
CA GLU A 289 0.66 -12.63 5.40
C GLU A 289 -0.63 -12.01 4.82
N GLU A 290 -1.80 -12.20 5.43
CA GLU A 290 -3.05 -11.55 5.00
C GLU A 290 -2.94 -10.02 5.15
N GLU A 291 -2.34 -9.55 6.24
CA GLU A 291 -2.02 -8.12 6.44
C GLU A 291 -1.06 -7.59 5.36
N ARG A 292 0.00 -8.36 5.04
CA ARG A 292 0.97 -7.98 4.00
C ARG A 292 0.33 -7.95 2.63
N GLU A 293 -0.53 -8.92 2.30
CA GLU A 293 -1.28 -8.94 1.04
C GLU A 293 -2.24 -7.75 0.95
N TRP A 294 -3.01 -7.49 2.01
CA TRP A 294 -3.89 -6.32 2.07
C TRP A 294 -3.16 -5.01 1.82
N LEU A 295 -1.97 -4.82 2.41
CA LEU A 295 -1.13 -3.64 2.20
C LEU A 295 -0.68 -3.50 0.73
N ARG A 296 -0.32 -4.60 0.08
CA ARG A 296 0.05 -4.59 -1.35
C ARG A 296 -1.13 -4.18 -2.23
N GLU A 297 -2.32 -4.71 -1.94
CA GLU A 297 -3.55 -4.40 -2.67
C GLU A 297 -4.05 -2.96 -2.43
N ASN A 298 -3.85 -2.44 -1.22
CA ASN A 298 -4.37 -1.14 -0.79
C ASN A 298 -3.34 0.01 -0.87
N ALA A 299 -2.10 -0.24 -1.29
CA ALA A 299 -1.11 0.81 -1.48
C ALA A 299 -1.62 2.01 -2.33
N PRO A 300 -2.36 1.82 -3.44
CA PRO A 300 -2.92 2.95 -4.20
C PRO A 300 -3.93 3.79 -3.39
N ASP A 301 -4.78 3.15 -2.58
CA ASP A 301 -5.72 3.84 -1.68
C ASP A 301 -4.97 4.68 -0.65
N LEU A 302 -4.01 4.06 0.05
CA LEU A 302 -3.20 4.72 1.08
C LEU A 302 -2.46 5.94 0.52
N LEU A 303 -1.82 5.80 -0.64
CA LEU A 303 -1.09 6.90 -1.29
C LEU A 303 -2.00 8.04 -1.75
N LYS A 304 -3.19 7.73 -2.25
CA LYS A 304 -4.18 8.77 -2.60
C LYS A 304 -4.69 9.52 -1.37
N ARG A 305 -4.79 8.87 -0.22
CA ARG A 305 -5.14 9.55 1.04
C ARG A 305 -4.08 10.54 1.47
N TYR A 306 -2.78 10.25 1.28
CA TYR A 306 -1.73 11.24 1.50
C TYR A 306 -1.95 12.48 0.62
N LEU A 307 -2.15 12.26 -0.68
CA LEU A 307 -2.40 13.37 -1.61
C LEU A 307 -3.67 14.14 -1.25
N GLN A 308 -4.76 13.46 -0.87
CA GLN A 308 -6.01 14.07 -0.40
C GLN A 308 -5.87 14.89 0.88
N ASN A 309 -4.83 14.64 1.69
CA ASN A 309 -4.49 15.44 2.87
C ASN A 309 -3.37 16.45 2.57
N GLY A 310 -3.11 16.76 1.30
CA GLY A 310 -2.15 17.78 0.88
C GLY A 310 -0.69 17.36 0.98
N ILE A 311 -0.43 16.09 1.28
CA ILE A 311 0.91 15.50 1.35
C ILE A 311 1.28 15.03 -0.05
N THR A 312 2.11 15.83 -0.71
CA THR A 312 2.52 15.62 -2.11
C THR A 312 3.78 14.78 -2.21
N THR A 313 4.50 14.57 -1.11
CA THR A 313 5.69 13.72 -1.05
C THR A 313 5.67 12.91 0.23
N VAL A 314 5.99 11.61 0.13
CA VAL A 314 6.14 10.71 1.26
C VAL A 314 7.50 10.04 1.21
N ILE A 315 8.12 9.88 2.38
CA ILE A 315 9.40 9.20 2.54
C ILE A 315 9.17 7.94 3.37
N ASP A 316 9.22 6.77 2.73
CA ASP A 316 9.07 5.47 3.38
C ASP A 316 10.43 4.99 3.93
N VAL A 317 10.56 5.03 5.25
CA VAL A 317 11.83 4.88 5.97
C VAL A 317 12.03 3.42 6.40
N GLY A 318 11.50 2.48 5.63
CA GLY A 318 11.81 1.06 5.74
C GLY A 318 10.66 0.16 5.36
N GLY A 319 10.94 -0.95 4.68
CA GLY A 319 9.95 -1.92 4.25
C GLY A 319 10.56 -3.09 3.48
N PRO A 320 9.76 -4.07 3.01
CA PRO A 320 10.26 -5.19 2.24
C PRO A 320 10.77 -4.75 0.85
N MET A 321 11.50 -5.60 0.13
CA MET A 321 11.94 -5.31 -1.25
C MET A 321 10.76 -5.08 -2.19
N TYR A 322 9.58 -5.63 -1.88
CA TYR A 322 8.36 -5.35 -2.64
C TYR A 322 8.02 -3.84 -2.73
N ASN A 323 8.38 -3.03 -1.72
CA ASN A 323 8.03 -1.60 -1.72
C ASN A 323 8.67 -0.85 -2.91
N TYR A 324 9.82 -1.28 -3.42
CA TYR A 324 10.40 -0.74 -4.65
C TYR A 324 9.44 -0.84 -5.84
N LYS A 325 8.64 -1.92 -5.94
CA LYS A 325 7.62 -2.04 -6.99
C LYS A 325 6.49 -1.02 -6.81
N ILE A 326 6.12 -0.73 -5.56
CA ILE A 326 5.11 0.29 -5.26
C ILE A 326 5.62 1.66 -5.73
N ARG A 327 6.84 2.04 -5.36
CA ARG A 327 7.45 3.30 -5.86
C ARG A 327 7.49 3.32 -7.38
N ASP A 328 8.12 2.34 -8.02
CA ASP A 328 8.36 2.34 -9.47
C ASP A 328 7.06 2.38 -10.27
N PHE A 329 5.96 1.83 -9.74
CA PHE A 329 4.65 1.88 -10.40
C PHE A 329 3.95 3.23 -10.26
N HIS A 330 4.06 3.90 -9.10
CA HIS A 330 3.24 5.06 -8.76
C HIS A 330 3.95 6.41 -8.96
N ASN A 331 5.28 6.48 -8.89
CA ASN A 331 6.02 7.75 -8.80
C ASN A 331 5.89 8.64 -10.05
N ASP A 332 5.67 8.06 -11.24
CA ASP A 332 5.53 8.79 -12.50
C ASP A 332 4.10 9.31 -12.76
N GLN A 333 3.20 9.17 -11.79
CA GLN A 333 1.77 9.49 -11.96
C GLN A 333 1.34 10.62 -11.03
N THR A 334 0.77 11.70 -11.59
CA THR A 334 0.38 12.90 -10.83
C THR A 334 -0.80 12.71 -9.87
N GLN A 335 -1.45 11.54 -9.89
CA GLN A 335 -2.54 11.18 -8.97
C GLN A 335 -2.04 10.53 -7.66
N PHE A 336 -0.73 10.40 -7.49
CA PHE A 336 -0.05 9.88 -6.30
C PHE A 336 1.02 10.87 -5.82
N PRO A 337 1.40 10.85 -4.52
CA PRO A 337 2.53 11.62 -4.03
C PRO A 337 3.85 11.13 -4.65
N ASN A 338 4.89 11.98 -4.61
CA ASN A 338 6.24 11.49 -4.84
C ASN A 338 6.58 10.49 -3.74
N LEU A 339 7.13 9.35 -4.12
CA LEU A 339 7.59 8.32 -3.20
C LEU A 339 9.11 8.25 -3.24
N TYR A 340 9.73 8.47 -2.09
CA TYR A 340 11.14 8.14 -1.87
C TYR A 340 11.20 7.06 -0.82
N LEU A 341 12.00 6.03 -1.04
CA LEU A 341 12.05 4.93 -0.10
C LEU A 341 13.39 4.25 0.00
N THR A 342 13.57 3.60 1.13
CA THR A 342 14.65 2.64 1.33
C THR A 342 14.19 1.26 0.82
N GLY A 343 14.64 0.20 1.45
CA GLY A 343 14.04 -1.12 1.36
C GLY A 343 14.13 -1.74 2.74
N PRO A 344 14.57 -3.01 2.85
CA PRO A 344 14.71 -3.65 4.15
C PRO A 344 15.64 -2.86 5.06
N LEU A 345 15.23 -2.68 6.30
CA LEU A 345 16.03 -2.05 7.35
C LEU A 345 17.20 -2.98 7.68
N ILE A 346 18.42 -2.46 7.58
CA ILE A 346 19.61 -3.15 8.09
C ILE A 346 19.63 -2.97 9.60
N SER A 347 19.64 -4.06 10.35
CA SER A 347 19.39 -4.01 11.79
C SER A 347 20.45 -4.71 12.63
N THR A 348 20.63 -4.26 13.87
CA THR A 348 21.39 -4.99 14.90
C THR A 348 20.53 -6.03 15.61
N TYR A 349 19.21 -6.01 15.39
CA TYR A 349 18.23 -6.90 16.01
C TYR A 349 17.07 -7.22 15.05
N GLN A 350 16.62 -8.47 15.01
CA GLN A 350 15.46 -8.87 14.23
C GLN A 350 14.53 -9.71 15.12
N PRO A 351 13.29 -9.24 15.36
CA PRO A 351 12.24 -10.05 15.98
C PRO A 351 12.03 -11.36 15.23
N GLU A 352 11.71 -12.43 15.96
CA GLU A 352 11.47 -13.76 15.39
C GLU A 352 10.30 -13.73 14.39
N GLU A 353 9.29 -12.88 14.66
CA GLU A 353 8.10 -12.69 13.83
C GLU A 353 8.43 -12.13 12.43
N PHE A 354 9.58 -11.46 12.27
CA PHE A 354 10.07 -10.97 11.00
C PHE A 354 11.10 -11.90 10.34
N ASN A 355 11.26 -13.13 10.82
CA ASN A 355 12.02 -14.17 10.13
C ASN A 355 11.18 -14.81 9.01
N ILE A 356 10.85 -14.01 8.01
CA ILE A 356 9.94 -14.35 6.90
C ILE A 356 10.58 -14.03 5.55
N GLU A 357 10.01 -14.58 4.48
CA GLU A 357 10.39 -14.20 3.12
C GLU A 357 10.07 -12.72 2.85
N ASP A 358 11.01 -12.03 2.20
CA ASP A 358 10.92 -10.60 1.91
C ASP A 358 10.67 -9.78 3.17
N SER A 359 11.51 -10.02 4.19
CA SER A 359 11.40 -9.36 5.49
C SER A 359 11.67 -7.86 5.39
N PRO A 360 10.88 -7.02 6.09
CA PRO A 360 11.15 -5.59 6.16
C PRO A 360 12.37 -5.27 7.03
N ILE A 361 12.82 -6.17 7.90
CA ILE A 361 13.90 -5.93 8.87
C ILE A 361 14.86 -7.11 8.82
N ILE A 362 16.12 -6.87 8.49
CA ILE A 362 17.13 -7.91 8.34
C ILE A 362 18.28 -7.64 9.30
N LYS A 363 18.55 -8.59 10.19
CA LYS A 363 19.69 -8.48 11.10
C LYS A 363 21.00 -8.67 10.34
N ALA A 364 21.98 -7.82 10.60
CA ALA A 364 23.39 -8.06 10.27
C ALA A 364 24.13 -8.52 11.54
N ASN A 365 24.93 -9.57 11.43
CA ASN A 365 25.73 -10.09 12.55
C ASN A 365 27.19 -9.64 12.47
N SER A 366 27.60 -9.03 11.36
CA SER A 366 28.95 -8.50 11.15
C SER A 366 28.93 -7.27 10.24
N PRO A 367 30.00 -6.43 10.26
CA PRO A 367 30.21 -5.38 9.28
C PRO A 367 30.13 -5.86 7.82
N GLU A 368 30.65 -7.05 7.52
CA GLU A 368 30.66 -7.64 6.18
C GLU A 368 29.24 -8.00 5.71
N GLU A 369 28.43 -8.57 6.60
CA GLU A 369 27.02 -8.84 6.31
C GLU A 369 26.25 -7.53 6.08
N ALA A 370 26.52 -6.50 6.88
CA ALA A 370 25.88 -5.19 6.73
C ALA A 370 26.21 -4.54 5.37
N ILE A 371 27.48 -4.61 4.95
CA ILE A 371 27.94 -4.19 3.61
C ILE A 371 27.19 -4.97 2.52
N GLN A 372 27.08 -6.30 2.66
CA GLN A 372 26.39 -7.12 1.68
C GLN A 372 24.90 -6.78 1.59
N GLN A 373 24.24 -6.46 2.72
CA GLN A 373 22.85 -6.03 2.73
C GLN A 373 22.63 -4.71 2.00
N VAL A 374 23.55 -3.72 2.12
CA VAL A 374 23.52 -2.51 1.29
C VAL A 374 23.58 -2.89 -0.19
N ARG A 375 24.57 -3.72 -0.56
CA ARG A 375 24.79 -4.15 -1.95
C ARG A 375 23.60 -4.91 -2.55
N ASN A 376 22.90 -5.70 -1.75
CA ASN A 376 21.71 -6.43 -2.19
C ASN A 376 20.55 -5.49 -2.55
N GLN A 377 20.50 -4.28 -1.98
CA GLN A 377 19.46 -3.29 -2.29
C GLN A 377 19.79 -2.47 -3.54
N LEU A 378 21.07 -2.24 -3.87
CA LEU A 378 21.50 -1.40 -4.99
C LEU A 378 20.83 -1.71 -6.35
N PRO A 379 20.59 -2.97 -6.76
CA PRO A 379 19.90 -3.27 -8.01
C PRO A 379 18.47 -2.71 -8.10
N PHE A 380 17.84 -2.43 -6.96
CA PHE A 380 16.50 -1.85 -6.86
C PHE A 380 16.53 -0.31 -6.77
N LYS A 381 17.72 0.29 -6.83
CA LYS A 381 17.95 1.75 -6.81
C LYS A 381 17.30 2.41 -5.58
N PRO A 382 17.69 2.06 -4.34
CA PRO A 382 17.24 2.76 -3.14
C PRO A 382 17.46 4.27 -3.26
N ASP A 383 16.51 5.06 -2.74
CA ASP A 383 16.67 6.52 -2.65
C ASP A 383 17.61 6.87 -1.48
N PHE A 384 17.62 6.03 -0.44
CA PHE A 384 18.51 6.11 0.73
C PHE A 384 18.50 4.76 1.48
N ILE A 385 19.33 4.60 2.51
CA ILE A 385 19.42 3.37 3.33
C ILE A 385 18.92 3.63 4.75
N LYS A 386 18.33 2.61 5.38
CA LYS A 386 17.84 2.66 6.75
C LYS A 386 18.57 1.68 7.65
N ILE A 387 18.95 2.15 8.84
CA ILE A 387 19.45 1.34 9.94
C ILE A 387 18.46 1.34 11.11
N TRP A 388 18.10 0.15 11.59
CA TRP A 388 17.39 -0.02 12.86
C TRP A 388 18.41 -0.34 13.97
N TYR A 389 18.91 0.70 14.65
CA TYR A 389 19.97 0.56 15.64
C TYR A 389 19.39 0.36 17.04
N ILE A 390 19.15 -0.91 17.37
CA ILE A 390 18.77 -1.34 18.72
C ILE A 390 20.03 -1.73 19.48
N ASN A 391 20.28 -1.08 20.62
CA ASN A 391 21.49 -1.30 21.41
C ASN A 391 21.33 -2.52 22.36
N ASN A 392 21.07 -3.69 21.78
CA ASN A 392 21.04 -4.99 22.46
C ASN A 392 22.28 -5.80 22.10
N GLY A 393 22.82 -6.60 23.03
CA GLY A 393 24.01 -7.42 22.79
C GLY A 393 25.31 -6.61 22.90
N ASP A 394 26.28 -6.87 22.01
CA ASP A 394 27.60 -6.23 22.02
C ASP A 394 27.54 -4.80 21.44
N PRO A 395 27.73 -3.75 22.27
CA PRO A 395 27.65 -2.37 21.81
C PRO A 395 28.77 -1.98 20.83
N GLU A 396 29.96 -2.59 20.91
CA GLU A 396 31.08 -2.30 20.03
C GLU A 396 30.84 -2.91 18.65
N LEU A 397 30.39 -4.16 18.59
CA LEU A 397 29.98 -4.80 17.34
C LEU A 397 28.84 -4.05 16.66
N ASN A 398 27.81 -3.68 17.42
CA ASN A 398 26.68 -2.90 16.90
C ASN A 398 27.14 -1.58 16.28
N TYR A 399 28.05 -0.86 16.94
CA TYR A 399 28.63 0.36 16.38
C TYR A 399 29.43 0.09 15.09
N LYS A 400 30.21 -0.99 15.03
CA LYS A 400 30.95 -1.39 13.82
C LYS A 400 30.03 -1.70 12.65
N ILE A 401 28.91 -2.39 12.90
CA ILE A 401 27.86 -2.66 11.91
C ILE A 401 27.27 -1.35 11.37
N VAL A 402 26.84 -0.45 12.27
CA VAL A 402 26.26 0.85 11.90
C VAL A 402 27.24 1.67 11.05
N LYS A 403 28.49 1.74 11.49
CA LYS A 403 29.56 2.47 10.79
C LYS A 403 29.82 1.88 9.40
N ALA A 404 29.91 0.56 9.28
CA ALA A 404 30.15 -0.11 8.00
C ALA A 404 28.99 0.08 7.01
N THR A 405 27.74 0.04 7.48
CA THR A 405 26.56 0.34 6.66
C THR A 405 26.61 1.77 6.12
N ILE A 406 26.93 2.76 6.97
CA ILE A 406 27.02 4.17 6.56
C ILE A 406 28.14 4.37 5.54
N GLU A 407 29.34 3.87 5.83
CA GLU A 407 30.50 4.00 4.95
C GLU A 407 30.28 3.32 3.59
N GLU A 408 29.60 2.17 3.54
CA GLU A 408 29.26 1.54 2.26
C GLU A 408 28.19 2.32 1.50
N SER A 409 27.15 2.80 2.19
CA SER A 409 26.07 3.58 1.56
C SER A 409 26.61 4.87 0.93
N HIS A 410 27.50 5.57 1.63
CA HIS A 410 28.14 6.80 1.15
C HIS A 410 29.02 6.57 -0.09
N LYS A 411 29.65 5.39 -0.25
CA LYS A 411 30.38 5.06 -1.51
C LYS A 411 29.48 5.02 -2.74
N HIS A 412 28.18 4.78 -2.53
CA HIS A 412 27.17 4.76 -3.59
C HIS A 412 26.34 6.05 -3.63
N ASN A 413 26.78 7.12 -2.94
CA ASN A 413 26.09 8.40 -2.81
C ASN A 413 24.68 8.30 -2.20
N LEU A 414 24.44 7.32 -1.31
CA LEU A 414 23.18 7.14 -0.62
C LEU A 414 23.26 7.70 0.79
N LYS A 415 22.29 8.53 1.17
CA LYS A 415 22.09 8.98 2.56
C LYS A 415 21.65 7.82 3.46
N VAL A 416 21.83 7.97 4.77
CA VAL A 416 21.48 6.95 5.75
C VAL A 416 20.63 7.51 6.90
N ALA A 417 19.44 6.93 7.07
CA ALA A 417 18.58 7.15 8.22
C ALA A 417 18.87 6.15 9.33
N VAL A 418 18.97 6.63 10.58
CA VAL A 418 19.29 5.80 11.75
C VAL A 418 18.22 5.99 12.81
N HIS A 419 17.57 4.89 13.20
CA HIS A 419 16.76 4.84 14.41
C HIS A 419 17.66 4.95 15.64
N ALA A 420 17.51 6.01 16.44
CA ALA A 420 18.40 6.25 17.59
C ALA A 420 17.69 6.98 18.74
N THR A 421 16.86 6.26 19.49
CA THR A 421 16.08 6.83 20.61
C THR A 421 16.88 7.04 21.90
N ASP A 422 18.02 6.36 22.06
CA ASP A 422 18.90 6.54 23.22
C ASP A 422 20.00 7.56 22.91
N LEU A 423 20.33 8.43 23.86
CA LEU A 423 21.32 9.51 23.70
C LEU A 423 22.70 8.97 23.30
N LYS A 424 23.10 7.82 23.85
CA LYS A 424 24.38 7.18 23.48
C LYS A 424 24.35 6.67 22.04
N THR A 425 23.26 6.04 21.63
CA THR A 425 23.03 5.53 20.27
C THR A 425 23.00 6.69 19.26
N ALA A 426 22.34 7.79 19.60
CA ALA A 426 22.28 9.00 18.77
C ALA A 426 23.66 9.66 18.61
N LYS A 427 24.45 9.78 19.68
CA LYS A 427 25.85 10.24 19.60
C LYS A 427 26.72 9.32 18.73
N ASN A 428 26.53 8.01 18.84
CA ASN A 428 27.24 7.03 18.02
C ASN A 428 26.87 7.16 16.53
N ALA A 429 25.59 7.35 16.23
CA ALA A 429 25.12 7.58 14.86
C ALA A 429 25.75 8.86 14.26
N LEU A 430 25.78 9.96 15.02
CA LEU A 430 26.48 11.20 14.60
C LEU A 430 27.98 10.98 14.39
N LYS A 431 28.63 10.24 15.31
CA LYS A 431 30.05 9.87 15.17
C LYS A 431 30.32 9.01 13.93
N ALA A 432 29.35 8.18 13.53
CA ALA A 432 29.41 7.38 12.32
C ALA A 432 28.99 8.15 11.06
N ASN A 433 28.71 9.45 11.17
CA ASN A 433 28.32 10.35 10.07
C ASN A 433 26.93 10.04 9.47
N ALA A 434 25.95 9.70 10.30
CA ALA A 434 24.55 9.55 9.86
C ALA A 434 24.00 10.86 9.25
N ASP A 435 23.15 10.71 8.22
CA ASP A 435 22.54 11.84 7.51
C ASP A 435 21.16 12.20 8.07
N ILE A 436 20.45 11.21 8.63
CA ILE A 436 19.12 11.40 9.21
C ILE A 436 19.05 10.65 10.55
N LEU A 437 18.63 11.33 11.61
CA LEU A 437 18.23 10.69 12.87
C LEU A 437 16.72 10.69 12.93
N VAL A 438 16.14 9.51 13.15
CA VAL A 438 14.70 9.39 13.33
C VAL A 438 14.35 8.96 14.74
N HIS A 439 13.16 9.40 15.12
CA HIS A 439 12.57 9.43 16.44
C HIS A 439 13.31 10.34 17.42
N SER A 440 12.59 10.74 18.45
CA SER A 440 13.16 11.59 19.48
C SER A 440 14.11 10.83 20.40
N VAL A 441 15.16 11.54 20.85
CA VAL A 441 15.98 11.05 21.96
C VAL A 441 15.15 11.14 23.24
N ARG A 442 15.03 10.02 23.95
CA ARG A 442 14.14 9.85 25.11
C ARG A 442 14.74 10.33 26.43
N GLU A 443 16.03 10.66 26.45
CA GLU A 443 16.70 11.33 27.56
C GLU A 443 17.00 12.80 27.22
N SER A 444 17.12 13.65 28.24
CA SER A 444 17.53 15.04 28.05
C SER A 444 18.88 15.10 27.31
N ILE A 445 18.91 15.81 26.18
CA ILE A 445 20.14 15.95 25.39
C ILE A 445 21.17 16.80 26.14
N ASP A 446 22.44 16.39 26.09
CA ASP A 446 23.54 17.12 26.72
C ASP A 446 24.32 18.00 25.73
N ASP A 447 25.19 18.87 26.27
CA ASP A 447 26.01 19.78 25.47
C ASP A 447 26.87 19.04 24.44
N LYS A 448 27.31 17.82 24.75
CA LYS A 448 28.12 17.01 23.81
C LYS A 448 27.30 16.58 22.61
N PHE A 449 26.07 16.12 22.82
CA PHE A 449 25.16 15.81 21.72
C PHE A 449 24.85 17.07 20.91
N LEU A 450 24.54 18.18 21.59
CA LEU A 450 24.22 19.44 20.93
C LEU A 450 25.38 19.97 20.08
N GLN A 451 26.62 19.86 20.57
CA GLN A 451 27.81 20.21 19.80
C GLN A 451 28.03 19.28 18.60
N ALA A 452 27.78 17.97 18.78
CA ALA A 452 27.94 16.99 17.71
C ALA A 452 26.91 17.21 16.60
N ILE A 453 25.64 17.40 16.94
CA ILE A 453 24.56 17.57 15.96
C ILE A 453 24.64 18.91 15.23
N LYS A 454 25.13 19.98 15.86
CA LYS A 454 25.42 21.26 15.19
C LYS A 454 26.54 21.18 14.17
N LYS A 455 27.49 20.26 14.37
CA LYS A 455 28.62 20.05 13.46
C LYS A 455 28.29 19.09 12.32
N SER A 456 27.19 18.34 12.43
CA SER A 456 26.69 17.50 11.35
C SER A 456 25.69 18.25 10.48
N ASN A 457 25.42 17.71 9.30
CA ASN A 457 24.34 18.17 8.42
C ASN A 457 23.09 17.29 8.58
N VAL A 458 22.88 16.75 9.79
CA VAL A 458 21.85 15.74 10.01
C VAL A 458 20.46 16.35 9.97
N CYS A 459 19.51 15.64 9.38
CA CYS A 459 18.10 15.92 9.57
C CYS A 459 17.57 15.16 10.80
N TYR A 460 16.77 15.81 11.63
CA TYR A 460 16.13 15.21 12.80
C TYR A 460 14.62 15.07 12.57
N ILE A 461 14.07 13.86 12.74
CA ILE A 461 12.65 13.56 12.58
C ILE A 461 12.09 13.05 13.91
N PRO A 462 11.22 13.79 14.61
CA PRO A 462 10.92 13.52 16.01
C PRO A 462 9.90 12.39 16.25
N THR A 463 8.91 12.21 15.36
CA THR A 463 7.82 11.21 15.45
C THR A 463 7.20 11.14 16.86
N LEU A 464 6.81 12.28 17.43
CA LEU A 464 6.38 12.44 18.82
C LEU A 464 5.14 11.61 19.19
N MET A 465 4.27 11.31 18.23
CA MET A 465 2.99 10.66 18.53
C MET A 465 3.04 9.15 18.73
N VAL A 466 4.04 8.47 18.17
CA VAL A 466 4.02 7.00 17.95
C VAL A 466 3.85 6.23 19.26
N SER A 467 4.65 6.56 20.26
CA SER A 467 4.62 5.87 21.57
C SER A 467 3.25 6.00 22.24
N ASN A 468 2.61 7.18 22.12
CA ASN A 468 1.28 7.42 22.66
C ASN A 468 0.20 6.63 21.93
N GLN A 469 0.28 6.51 20.60
CA GLN A 469 -0.67 5.68 19.83
C GLN A 469 -0.60 4.21 20.24
N TYR A 470 0.60 3.66 20.45
CA TYR A 470 0.76 2.32 21.01
C TYR A 470 0.13 2.20 22.40
N ALA A 471 0.40 3.15 23.30
CA ALA A 471 -0.14 3.12 24.65
C ALA A 471 -1.67 3.18 24.67
N GLU A 472 -2.27 4.05 23.85
CA GLU A 472 -3.72 4.20 23.68
C GLU A 472 -4.36 2.95 23.06
N ALA A 473 -3.74 2.38 22.02
CA ALA A 473 -4.21 1.13 21.41
C ALA A 473 -4.20 -0.03 22.41
N TYR A 474 -3.09 -0.20 23.14
CA TYR A 474 -2.94 -1.26 24.13
C TYR A 474 -3.88 -1.09 25.31
N SER A 475 -4.09 0.15 25.78
CA SER A 475 -5.04 0.45 26.86
C SER A 475 -6.51 0.34 26.42
N GLN A 476 -6.76 0.17 25.11
CA GLN A 476 -8.09 0.20 24.49
C GLN A 476 -8.80 1.55 24.69
N GLU A 477 -8.01 2.63 24.72
CA GLU A 477 -8.47 4.01 24.87
C GLU A 477 -8.20 4.87 23.62
N ILE A 478 -7.73 4.25 22.54
CA ILE A 478 -7.53 4.94 21.27
C ILE A 478 -8.84 5.53 20.77
N SER A 479 -8.76 6.76 20.29
CA SER A 479 -9.89 7.51 19.77
C SER A 479 -9.51 8.18 18.46
N PHE A 480 -10.52 8.45 17.64
CA PHE A 480 -10.35 9.02 16.30
C PHE A 480 -11.19 10.28 16.19
N THR A 481 -10.60 11.32 15.61
CA THR A 481 -11.31 12.54 15.24
C THR A 481 -12.23 12.30 14.04
N ASP A 482 -13.21 13.18 13.86
CA ASP A 482 -14.10 13.13 12.67
C ASP A 482 -13.31 13.20 11.36
N GLU A 483 -12.20 13.95 11.35
CA GLU A 483 -11.36 14.06 10.17
C GLU A 483 -10.57 12.79 9.87
N GLU A 484 -10.05 12.12 10.90
CA GLU A 484 -9.45 10.79 10.74
C GLU A 484 -10.49 9.80 10.21
N LEU A 485 -11.68 9.74 10.80
CA LEU A 485 -12.77 8.86 10.34
C LEU A 485 -13.21 9.17 8.90
N ARG A 486 -13.11 10.43 8.47
CA ARG A 486 -13.46 10.86 7.12
C ARG A 486 -12.42 10.47 6.08
N PHE A 487 -11.13 10.66 6.36
CA PHE A 487 -10.09 10.59 5.33
C PHE A 487 -9.13 9.42 5.44
N THR A 488 -9.12 8.68 6.56
CA THR A 488 -8.32 7.45 6.69
C THR A 488 -8.96 6.26 5.99
N ASN A 489 -8.16 5.24 5.70
CA ASN A 489 -8.69 3.95 5.26
C ASN A 489 -9.48 3.32 6.42
N PRO A 490 -10.73 2.87 6.21
CA PRO A 490 -11.57 2.46 7.32
C PRO A 490 -11.18 1.12 7.95
N PHE A 491 -10.36 0.29 7.30
CA PHE A 491 -10.01 -1.04 7.81
C PHE A 491 -9.02 -1.02 8.98
N PRO A 492 -7.95 -0.19 8.96
CA PRO A 492 -7.14 0.05 10.16
C PRO A 492 -7.98 0.50 11.36
N VAL A 493 -8.93 1.42 11.18
CA VAL A 493 -9.84 1.88 12.24
C VAL A 493 -10.73 0.75 12.76
N LYS A 494 -11.28 -0.09 11.86
CA LYS A 494 -12.10 -1.26 12.23
C LYS A 494 -11.38 -2.15 13.23
N SER A 495 -10.08 -2.41 13.02
CA SER A 495 -9.29 -3.33 13.86
C SER A 495 -9.33 -2.96 15.34
N PHE A 496 -9.41 -1.67 15.69
CA PHE A 496 -9.48 -1.21 17.08
C PHE A 496 -10.82 -1.46 17.77
N GLN A 497 -11.84 -1.91 17.04
CA GLN A 497 -13.10 -2.39 17.63
C GLN A 497 -13.14 -3.92 17.71
N ASP A 498 -12.22 -4.63 17.03
CA ASP A 498 -12.28 -6.08 16.91
C ASP A 498 -12.04 -6.81 18.24
N TYR A 499 -11.26 -6.21 19.15
CA TYR A 499 -10.99 -6.80 20.48
C TYR A 499 -12.24 -7.12 21.31
N LYS A 500 -13.39 -6.48 21.02
CA LYS A 500 -14.66 -6.72 21.73
C LYS A 500 -15.25 -8.10 21.49
N HIS A 501 -14.91 -8.75 20.38
CA HIS A 501 -15.45 -10.08 20.01
C HIS A 501 -14.36 -11.16 19.89
N LEU A 502 -13.07 -10.80 19.95
CA LEU A 502 -11.98 -11.77 19.97
C LEU A 502 -11.97 -12.55 21.30
N LYS A 503 -12.25 -13.85 21.22
CA LYS A 503 -12.25 -14.79 22.37
C LYS A 503 -10.83 -14.96 22.94
N ASN A 504 -10.39 -14.09 23.85
CA ASN A 504 -9.28 -14.32 24.79
C ASN A 504 -9.11 -13.16 25.82
N ASP A 505 -9.89 -13.20 26.90
CA ASP A 505 -9.86 -12.17 27.94
C ASP A 505 -8.47 -12.00 28.58
N THR A 506 -7.67 -13.06 28.69
CA THR A 506 -6.36 -12.98 29.35
C THR A 506 -5.32 -12.19 28.55
N LEU A 507 -5.30 -12.32 27.22
CA LEU A 507 -4.37 -11.61 26.35
C LEU A 507 -4.68 -10.10 26.36
N PHE A 508 -5.92 -9.74 26.03
CA PHE A 508 -6.35 -8.34 25.98
C PHE A 508 -6.30 -7.66 27.35
N SER A 509 -6.58 -8.37 28.44
CA SER A 509 -6.39 -7.82 29.80
C SER A 509 -4.92 -7.53 30.11
N LYS A 510 -4.00 -8.41 29.69
CA LYS A 510 -2.55 -8.18 29.84
C LYS A 510 -2.11 -6.96 29.03
N TYR A 511 -2.54 -6.83 27.78
CA TYR A 511 -2.22 -5.66 26.96
C TYR A 511 -2.84 -4.39 27.52
N LYS A 512 -4.09 -4.43 28.00
CA LYS A 512 -4.73 -3.29 28.67
C LYS A 512 -3.92 -2.79 29.85
N LYS A 513 -3.49 -3.71 30.73
CA LYS A 513 -2.62 -3.37 31.87
C LYS A 513 -1.27 -2.80 31.38
N SER A 514 -0.67 -3.40 30.35
CA SER A 514 0.59 -2.93 29.78
C SER A 514 0.46 -1.53 29.19
N GLY A 515 -0.60 -1.25 28.43
CA GLY A 515 -0.89 0.05 27.83
C GLY A 515 -1.10 1.13 28.88
N LEU A 516 -1.87 0.85 29.93
CA LEU A 516 -2.06 1.80 31.04
C LEU A 516 -0.74 2.11 31.77
N ASN A 517 0.12 1.11 31.99
CA ASN A 517 1.45 1.32 32.56
C ASN A 517 2.33 2.14 31.62
N TYR A 518 2.31 1.83 30.32
CA TYR A 518 3.11 2.52 29.32
C TYR A 518 2.70 3.99 29.19
N LYS A 519 1.39 4.28 29.15
CA LYS A 519 0.84 5.64 29.16
C LYS A 519 1.34 6.46 30.36
N ASN A 520 1.43 5.86 31.54
CA ASN A 520 1.98 6.54 32.72
C ASN A 520 3.48 6.81 32.61
N TYR A 521 4.24 5.86 32.04
CA TYR A 521 5.67 6.04 31.77
C TYR A 521 5.95 7.16 30.75
N LEU A 522 5.12 7.25 29.70
CA LEU A 522 5.27 8.25 28.64
C LEU A 522 5.08 9.69 29.09
N LYS A 523 4.30 9.96 30.16
CA LYS A 523 4.13 11.32 30.70
C LYS A 523 5.45 12.07 30.91
N LYS A 524 6.51 11.38 31.35
CA LYS A 524 7.83 11.97 31.54
C LYS A 524 8.61 12.08 30.23
N ILE A 525 8.50 11.06 29.37
CA ILE A 525 9.21 11.02 28.09
C ILE A 525 8.69 12.10 27.15
N ASP A 526 7.37 12.28 27.04
CA ASP A 526 6.75 13.29 26.19
C ASP A 526 7.26 14.70 26.51
N VAL A 527 7.47 15.00 27.80
CA VAL A 527 8.05 16.27 28.25
C VAL A 527 9.50 16.40 27.77
N ILE A 528 10.31 15.35 27.95
CA ILE A 528 11.71 15.34 27.52
C ILE A 528 11.83 15.47 25.99
N GLU A 529 11.04 14.72 25.23
CA GLU A 529 11.06 14.76 23.77
C GLU A 529 10.64 16.15 23.25
N ALA A 530 9.63 16.77 23.87
CA ALA A 530 9.21 18.13 23.57
C ALA A 530 10.32 19.17 23.90
N GLU A 531 10.91 19.11 25.08
CA GLU A 531 12.02 19.99 25.49
C GLU A 531 13.25 19.83 24.58
N ASN A 532 13.59 18.60 24.22
CA ASN A 532 14.67 18.29 23.28
C ASN A 532 14.37 18.89 21.91
N LEU A 533 13.16 18.71 21.38
CA LEU A 533 12.77 19.25 20.07
C LEU A 533 12.87 20.79 20.06
N ALA A 534 12.35 21.45 21.10
CA ALA A 534 12.44 22.91 21.24
C ALA A 534 13.89 23.40 21.30
N LEU A 535 14.76 22.68 22.02
CA LEU A 535 16.17 23.03 22.13
C LEU A 535 16.91 22.85 20.80
N LEU A 536 16.63 21.77 20.06
CA LEU A 536 17.18 21.56 18.72
C LEU A 536 16.73 22.65 17.74
N GLN A 537 15.44 23.02 17.78
CA GLN A 537 14.91 24.10 16.96
C GLN A 537 15.58 25.44 17.28
N LYS A 538 15.73 25.79 18.57
CA LYS A 538 16.44 27.02 19.02
C LYS A 538 17.88 27.10 18.49
N HIS A 539 18.46 25.96 18.15
CA HIS A 539 19.80 25.85 17.60
C HIS A 539 19.84 25.66 16.07
N ASN A 540 18.71 25.88 15.39
CA ASN A 540 18.56 25.81 13.93
C ASN A 540 18.98 24.46 13.35
N ILE A 541 18.78 23.37 14.11
CA ILE A 541 18.96 22.01 13.58
C ILE A 541 17.86 21.76 12.55
N ASN A 542 18.20 21.10 11.43
CA ASN A 542 17.22 20.80 10.39
C ASN A 542 16.21 19.76 10.92
N ILE A 543 15.01 20.23 11.26
CA ILE A 543 13.90 19.38 11.72
C ILE A 543 12.93 19.18 10.57
N ALA A 544 12.49 17.93 10.37
CA ALA A 544 11.45 17.59 9.42
C ALA A 544 10.28 16.90 10.12
N THR A 545 9.06 17.16 9.64
CA THR A 545 7.85 16.47 10.11
C THR A 545 7.86 15.04 9.56
N GLY A 546 7.61 14.07 10.42
CA GLY A 546 7.46 12.67 10.05
C GLY A 546 6.60 11.95 11.08
N THR A 547 5.70 11.08 10.62
CA THR A 547 4.66 10.49 11.47
C THR A 547 5.01 9.13 12.01
N ASP A 548 5.87 8.39 11.30
CA ASP A 548 6.03 6.93 11.43
C ASP A 548 4.71 6.19 11.15
N ALA A 549 3.86 6.76 10.28
CA ALA A 549 2.55 6.22 9.95
C ALA A 549 2.65 4.81 9.34
N GLY A 550 1.73 3.95 9.75
CA GLY A 550 1.78 2.51 9.55
C GLY A 550 1.90 1.76 10.89
N ASN A 551 2.56 2.33 11.90
CA ASN A 551 2.61 1.73 13.24
C ASN A 551 1.21 1.67 13.90
N ILE A 552 1.01 0.77 14.87
CA ILE A 552 -0.27 0.59 15.55
C ILE A 552 -0.84 1.93 16.04
N GLY A 553 -2.01 2.29 15.52
CA GLY A 553 -2.75 3.51 15.86
C GLY A 553 -2.27 4.76 15.14
N THR A 554 -1.13 4.73 14.44
CA THR A 554 -0.61 5.83 13.64
C THR A 554 -1.05 5.64 12.19
N LEU A 555 -2.19 6.23 11.85
CA LEU A 555 -2.88 6.05 10.58
C LEU A 555 -2.18 6.80 9.44
N HIS A 556 -2.12 6.20 8.26
CA HIS A 556 -1.63 6.86 7.06
C HIS A 556 -2.38 8.16 6.75
N ALA A 557 -1.64 9.19 6.34
CA ALA A 557 -2.08 10.53 6.01
C ALA A 557 -2.68 11.35 7.17
N THR A 558 -3.71 10.85 7.86
CA THR A 558 -4.48 11.66 8.82
C THR A 558 -3.77 11.89 10.15
N SER A 559 -2.90 10.96 10.59
CA SER A 559 -2.10 11.12 11.80
C SER A 559 -1.07 12.25 11.70
N TYR A 560 -0.74 12.71 10.49
CA TYR A 560 0.13 13.87 10.23
C TYR A 560 -0.24 15.10 11.07
N GLN A 561 -1.54 15.33 11.25
CA GLN A 561 -2.04 16.51 11.97
C GLN A 561 -1.83 16.41 13.48
N LYS A 562 -1.79 15.20 14.04
CA LYS A 562 -1.44 15.00 15.46
C LYS A 562 0.05 15.29 15.68
N GLU A 563 0.93 14.87 14.76
CA GLU A 563 2.36 15.19 14.82
C GLU A 563 2.61 16.71 14.73
N VAL A 564 1.99 17.39 13.75
CA VAL A 564 2.06 18.86 13.60
C VAL A 564 1.66 19.58 14.89
N LYS A 565 0.56 19.16 15.53
CA LYS A 565 0.09 19.74 16.80
C LYS A 565 1.05 19.45 17.96
N LEU A 566 1.68 18.29 18.00
CA LEU A 566 2.68 17.96 19.03
C LEU A 566 3.96 18.79 18.84
N MET A 567 4.40 19.01 17.61
CA MET A 567 5.54 19.89 17.31
C MET A 567 5.24 21.34 17.74
N GLN A 568 4.04 21.85 17.45
CA GLN A 568 3.61 23.17 17.91
C GLN A 568 3.57 23.23 19.45
N LYS A 569 3.00 22.22 20.11
CA LYS A 569 2.93 22.11 21.57
C LYS A 569 4.32 22.01 22.22
N ALA A 570 5.30 21.44 21.53
CA ALA A 570 6.69 21.42 21.98
C ALA A 570 7.34 22.81 21.96
N GLY A 571 6.75 23.80 21.29
CA GLY A 571 7.21 25.18 21.29
C GLY A 571 7.67 25.71 19.93
N LEU A 572 7.51 24.93 18.85
CA LEU A 572 7.74 25.43 17.49
C LEU A 572 6.61 26.40 17.12
N SER A 573 6.98 27.53 16.52
CA SER A 573 6.03 28.45 15.90
C SER A 573 5.38 27.82 14.66
N ASN A 574 4.25 28.38 14.21
CA ASN A 574 3.55 27.90 13.02
C ASN A 574 4.48 27.87 11.79
N LEU A 575 5.30 28.90 11.61
CA LEU A 575 6.28 28.96 10.52
C LEU A 575 7.30 27.82 10.60
N GLU A 576 7.84 27.53 11.79
CA GLU A 576 8.83 26.48 11.98
C GLU A 576 8.24 25.09 11.72
N VAL A 577 6.98 24.86 12.12
CA VAL A 577 6.28 23.61 11.78
C VAL A 577 6.01 23.50 10.27
N ILE A 578 5.59 24.60 9.63
CA ILE A 578 5.41 24.64 8.17
C ILE A 578 6.72 24.38 7.43
N GLN A 579 7.83 24.96 7.89
CA GLN A 579 9.17 24.71 7.34
C GLN A 579 9.56 23.25 7.50
N ALA A 580 9.33 22.66 8.68
CA ALA A 580 9.55 21.24 8.93
C ALA A 580 8.71 20.34 8.02
N SER A 581 7.49 20.76 7.69
CA SER A 581 6.56 20.06 6.81
C SER A 581 6.79 20.29 5.30
N THR A 582 7.72 21.17 4.91
CA THR A 582 7.95 21.56 3.51
C THR A 582 9.45 21.62 3.19
N ILE A 583 10.07 22.80 3.27
CA ILE A 583 11.43 23.03 2.80
C ILE A 583 12.49 22.25 3.58
N ASN A 584 12.31 22.02 4.88
CA ASN A 584 13.27 21.25 5.69
C ASN A 584 13.14 19.74 5.44
N ALA A 585 11.93 19.24 5.25
CA ALA A 585 11.70 17.85 4.83
C ALA A 585 12.28 17.61 3.42
N ALA A 586 12.18 18.57 2.50
CA ALA A 586 12.80 18.46 1.18
C ALA A 586 14.33 18.30 1.26
N LYS A 587 14.99 18.87 2.29
CA LYS A 587 16.44 18.71 2.51
C LYS A 587 16.84 17.30 2.97
N ILE A 588 15.91 16.47 3.45
CA ILE A 588 16.21 15.08 3.86
C ILE A 588 16.97 14.37 2.74
N LEU A 589 16.51 14.50 1.49
CA LEU A 589 17.09 13.87 0.30
C LEU A 589 17.60 14.89 -0.74
N ASP A 590 18.02 16.07 -0.30
CA ASP A 590 18.58 17.15 -1.13
C ASP A 590 17.65 17.65 -2.24
N LYS A 591 16.33 17.62 -1.98
CA LYS A 591 15.28 18.01 -2.92
C LYS A 591 14.78 19.45 -2.76
N GLN A 592 15.39 20.25 -1.89
CA GLN A 592 15.00 21.65 -1.63
C GLN A 592 15.09 22.56 -2.87
N ASN A 593 15.86 22.18 -3.89
CA ASN A 593 15.95 22.91 -5.15
C ASN A 593 14.87 22.49 -6.17
N GLU A 594 14.12 21.42 -5.88
CA GLU A 594 13.08 20.84 -6.75
C GLU A 594 11.67 21.06 -6.18
N ILE A 595 11.51 20.93 -4.86
CA ILE A 595 10.23 21.01 -4.13
C ILE A 595 10.41 21.71 -2.76
N GLY A 596 9.30 21.93 -2.05
CA GLY A 596 9.28 22.42 -0.67
C GLY A 596 9.22 23.94 -0.51
N SER A 597 9.22 24.71 -1.60
CA SER A 597 8.94 26.16 -1.62
C SER A 597 8.31 26.58 -2.95
N ILE A 598 7.70 27.78 -2.99
CA ILE A 598 7.04 28.33 -4.18
C ILE A 598 8.03 29.26 -4.89
N GLU A 599 8.79 28.70 -5.84
CA GLU A 599 9.80 29.44 -6.60
C GLU A 599 9.75 29.04 -8.07
N VAL A 600 10.09 30.00 -8.95
CA VAL A 600 10.16 29.76 -10.40
C VAL A 600 11.15 28.62 -10.68
N SER A 601 10.81 27.76 -11.65
CA SER A 601 11.52 26.55 -12.07
C SER A 601 11.34 25.31 -11.18
N LYS A 602 10.80 25.43 -9.97
CA LYS A 602 10.47 24.27 -9.11
C LYS A 602 9.23 23.54 -9.60
N LEU A 603 9.10 22.28 -9.18
CA LEU A 603 7.91 21.49 -9.45
C LEU A 603 6.68 22.11 -8.77
N ALA A 604 5.55 22.11 -9.48
CA ALA A 604 4.28 22.59 -8.96
C ALA A 604 3.61 21.51 -8.09
N ASP A 605 4.22 21.24 -6.95
CA ASP A 605 3.67 20.48 -5.84
C ASP A 605 3.18 21.48 -4.77
N LEU A 606 1.87 21.78 -4.79
CA LEU A 606 1.26 22.90 -4.07
C LEU A 606 -0.09 22.51 -3.47
N ILE A 607 -0.53 23.25 -2.45
CA ILE A 607 -1.89 23.15 -1.90
C ILE A 607 -2.52 24.54 -1.75
N ILE A 608 -3.83 24.62 -1.99
CA ILE A 608 -4.63 25.83 -1.80
C ILE A 608 -5.49 25.66 -0.55
N LEU A 609 -5.34 26.57 0.42
CA LEU A 609 -6.00 26.53 1.73
C LEU A 609 -7.08 27.62 1.85
N GLU A 610 -8.15 27.32 2.60
CA GLU A 610 -9.20 28.31 2.93
C GLU A 610 -8.77 29.34 3.98
N ALA A 611 -7.75 29.04 4.79
CA ALA A 611 -7.32 29.87 5.91
C ALA A 611 -5.80 30.06 5.95
N ASN A 612 -5.36 31.04 6.74
CA ASN A 612 -3.95 31.41 6.86
C ASN A 612 -3.17 30.42 7.75
N PRO A 613 -2.24 29.62 7.20
CA PRO A 613 -1.49 28.64 7.99
C PRO A 613 -0.47 29.28 8.94
N LEU A 614 -0.06 30.53 8.70
CA LEU A 614 0.82 31.27 9.62
C LEU A 614 0.10 31.70 10.89
N GLN A 615 -1.24 31.83 10.85
CA GLN A 615 -2.05 32.19 12.01
C GLN A 615 -2.50 30.95 12.81
N ASP A 616 -2.98 29.92 12.12
CA ASP A 616 -3.43 28.67 12.74
C ASP A 616 -3.09 27.46 11.85
N LEU A 617 -2.38 26.48 12.41
CA LEU A 617 -2.01 25.25 11.71
C LEU A 617 -3.21 24.35 11.37
N LYS A 618 -4.40 24.59 11.96
CA LYS A 618 -5.64 23.95 11.51
C LYS A 618 -5.93 24.21 10.03
N ALA A 619 -5.42 25.32 9.47
CA ALA A 619 -5.53 25.60 8.03
C ALA A 619 -4.95 24.49 7.14
N LEU A 620 -3.98 23.70 7.64
CA LEU A 620 -3.43 22.55 6.91
C LEU A 620 -4.45 21.41 6.69
N GLN A 621 -5.61 21.48 7.35
CA GLN A 621 -6.74 20.56 7.19
C GLN A 621 -7.86 21.17 6.31
N GLU A 622 -7.76 22.46 5.97
CA GLU A 622 -8.77 23.22 5.21
C GLU A 622 -8.35 23.37 3.74
N ILE A 623 -7.95 22.25 3.14
CA ILE A 623 -7.47 22.17 1.76
C ILE A 623 -8.63 22.16 0.78
N THR A 624 -8.54 23.00 -0.24
CA THR A 624 -9.52 23.08 -1.35
C THR A 624 -9.03 22.33 -2.58
N HIS A 625 -7.75 22.55 -2.92
CA HIS A 625 -7.12 21.99 -4.10
C HIS A 625 -5.73 21.50 -3.77
N VAL A 626 -5.33 20.44 -4.45
CA VAL A 626 -3.98 19.89 -4.43
C VAL A 626 -3.47 19.93 -5.86
N ILE A 627 -2.26 20.44 -6.02
CA ILE A 627 -1.56 20.49 -7.30
C ILE A 627 -0.35 19.58 -7.17
N LYS A 628 -0.26 18.57 -8.02
CA LYS A 628 0.84 17.61 -8.04
C LYS A 628 1.45 17.60 -9.43
N ALA A 629 2.72 17.99 -9.53
CA ALA A 629 3.43 18.12 -10.79
C ALA A 629 2.59 18.86 -11.87
N GLY A 630 1.93 19.95 -11.48
CA GLY A 630 1.10 20.76 -12.37
C GLY A 630 -0.25 20.15 -12.78
N SER A 631 -0.65 19.01 -12.24
CA SER A 631 -2.03 18.52 -12.30
C SER A 631 -2.80 19.02 -11.08
N ILE A 632 -3.92 19.71 -11.29
CA ILE A 632 -4.75 20.26 -10.22
C ILE A 632 -5.99 19.40 -9.98
N TYR A 633 -6.27 19.13 -8.70
CA TYR A 633 -7.39 18.34 -8.22
C TYR A 633 -8.14 19.11 -7.15
N LYS A 634 -9.46 19.02 -7.12
CA LYS A 634 -10.21 19.31 -5.89
C LYS A 634 -9.93 18.21 -4.86
N ARG A 635 -9.93 18.54 -3.57
CA ARG A 635 -9.62 17.56 -2.51
C ARG A 635 -10.49 16.30 -2.60
N GLU A 636 -11.80 16.48 -2.83
CA GLU A 636 -12.78 15.41 -2.95
C GLU A 636 -12.63 14.55 -4.22
N ASP A 637 -12.01 15.09 -5.27
CA ASP A 637 -11.84 14.42 -6.57
C ASP A 637 -10.57 13.54 -6.64
N ILE A 638 -9.74 13.54 -5.60
CA ILE A 638 -8.49 12.77 -5.54
C ILE A 638 -8.76 11.28 -5.32
N LEU A 639 -9.66 10.94 -4.38
CA LEU A 639 -10.01 9.57 -4.06
C LEU A 639 -11.53 9.43 -4.02
N LYS A 640 -12.06 8.64 -4.95
CA LYS A 640 -13.45 8.20 -4.90
C LYS A 640 -13.54 6.97 -4.00
N GLU A 641 -14.27 7.08 -2.90
CA GLU A 641 -14.41 5.94 -1.98
C GLU A 641 -15.14 4.76 -2.65
N SER A 642 -14.63 3.54 -2.39
CA SER A 642 -15.31 2.32 -2.82
C SER A 642 -16.62 2.13 -2.04
N PRO A 643 -17.63 1.44 -2.61
CA PRO A 643 -18.84 1.08 -1.88
C PRO A 643 -18.55 0.35 -0.56
N GLU A 644 -17.53 -0.50 -0.55
CA GLU A 644 -17.07 -1.20 0.65
C GLU A 644 -16.53 -0.23 1.71
N ASN A 645 -15.66 0.72 1.33
CA ASN A 645 -15.14 1.72 2.27
C ASN A 645 -16.26 2.57 2.86
N ILE A 646 -17.25 2.97 2.06
CA ILE A 646 -18.39 3.78 2.52
C ILE A 646 -19.18 3.05 3.61
N VAL A 647 -19.48 1.76 3.39
CA VAL A 647 -20.19 0.93 4.38
C VAL A 647 -19.29 0.68 5.59
N GLN A 648 -18.01 0.37 5.41
CA GLN A 648 -17.10 0.17 6.54
C GLN A 648 -16.95 1.42 7.42
N LYS A 649 -16.90 2.62 6.82
CA LYS A 649 -16.90 3.89 7.59
C LYS A 649 -18.18 4.05 8.40
N GLN A 650 -19.32 3.68 7.83
CA GLN A 650 -20.61 3.70 8.53
C GLN A 650 -20.59 2.75 9.74
N VAL A 651 -20.11 1.52 9.58
CA VAL A 651 -20.01 0.54 10.68
C VAL A 651 -19.04 1.02 11.76
N ASN A 652 -17.90 1.59 11.37
CA ASN A 652 -16.94 2.16 12.32
C ASN A 652 -17.57 3.29 13.14
N ALA A 653 -18.27 4.23 12.48
CA ALA A 653 -18.95 5.33 13.16
C ALA A 653 -20.09 4.84 14.06
N TYR A 654 -20.84 3.82 13.62
CA TYR A 654 -21.86 3.15 14.43
C TYR A 654 -21.26 2.55 15.71
N ASN A 655 -20.16 1.80 15.59
CA ASN A 655 -19.45 1.19 16.72
C ASN A 655 -18.84 2.20 17.69
N LEU A 656 -18.43 3.36 17.18
CA LEU A 656 -17.96 4.49 17.97
C LEU A 656 -19.12 5.35 18.52
N LYS A 657 -20.37 5.08 18.12
CA LYS A 657 -21.55 5.91 18.41
C LYS A 657 -21.36 7.38 17.99
N ASN A 658 -20.59 7.61 16.93
CA ASN A 658 -20.38 8.93 16.35
C ASN A 658 -21.49 9.22 15.33
N LEU A 659 -22.54 9.91 15.79
CA LEU A 659 -23.73 10.19 14.97
C LEU A 659 -23.40 11.02 13.72
N ALA A 660 -22.50 12.00 13.83
CA ALA A 660 -22.14 12.86 12.69
C ALA A 660 -21.49 12.04 11.58
N MET A 661 -20.45 11.26 11.93
CA MET A 661 -19.75 10.41 10.96
C MET A 661 -20.62 9.26 10.44
N PHE A 662 -21.54 8.75 11.27
CA PHE A 662 -22.50 7.74 10.84
C PHE A 662 -23.40 8.28 9.73
N LEU A 663 -24.01 9.44 9.95
CA LEU A 663 -24.93 10.07 8.99
C LEU A 663 -24.20 10.56 7.72
N GLU A 664 -22.91 10.87 7.83
CA GLU A 664 -22.12 11.32 6.68
C GLU A 664 -22.06 10.26 5.56
N SER A 665 -22.10 8.96 5.89
CA SER A 665 -22.10 7.90 4.87
C SER A 665 -23.42 7.76 4.10
N PHE A 666 -24.50 8.39 4.54
CA PHE A 666 -25.83 8.26 3.92
C PHE A 666 -26.19 9.43 3.01
N SER A 667 -27.04 9.19 2.01
CA SER A 667 -27.62 10.26 1.18
C SER A 667 -28.66 11.04 1.98
N ASP A 668 -28.98 12.25 1.54
CA ASP A 668 -29.97 13.10 2.23
C ASP A 668 -31.38 12.50 2.17
N ASP A 669 -31.66 11.73 1.11
CA ASP A 669 -32.91 11.06 0.79
C ASP A 669 -32.93 9.56 1.09
N VAL A 670 -31.99 9.08 1.94
CA VAL A 670 -31.82 7.65 2.25
C VAL A 670 -33.13 6.94 2.60
N GLU A 671 -33.33 5.74 2.07
CA GLU A 671 -34.50 4.89 2.38
C GLU A 671 -34.05 3.60 3.09
N ILE A 672 -34.63 3.31 4.26
CA ILE A 672 -34.37 2.05 4.97
C ILE A 672 -35.63 1.18 4.98
N TYR A 673 -35.45 -0.09 4.62
CA TYR A 673 -36.54 -1.05 4.46
C TYR A 673 -36.36 -2.26 5.37
N THR A 674 -37.48 -2.78 5.86
CA THR A 674 -37.60 -4.19 6.23
C THR A 674 -37.87 -4.99 4.96
N PHE A 675 -37.05 -6.00 4.68
CA PHE A 675 -37.17 -6.81 3.47
C PHE A 675 -38.54 -7.53 3.42
N PRO A 676 -39.17 -7.65 2.23
CA PRO A 676 -38.68 -7.19 0.94
C PRO A 676 -38.81 -5.67 0.71
N ASN A 677 -39.93 -5.04 1.08
CA ASN A 677 -40.26 -3.70 0.59
C ASN A 677 -40.97 -2.77 1.60
N THR A 678 -40.95 -3.08 2.90
CA THR A 678 -41.62 -2.24 3.92
C THR A 678 -40.72 -1.07 4.29
N LEU A 679 -41.09 0.15 3.93
CA LEU A 679 -40.31 1.36 4.24
C LEU A 679 -40.43 1.69 5.75
N GLU A 680 -39.29 1.80 6.42
CA GLU A 680 -39.17 2.07 7.86
C GLU A 680 -38.71 3.49 8.17
N ILE A 681 -37.85 4.05 7.32
CA ILE A 681 -37.25 5.39 7.49
C ILE A 681 -37.08 6.01 6.11
N LYS A 682 -37.42 7.30 5.99
CA LYS A 682 -37.18 8.08 4.79
C LYS A 682 -36.48 9.41 5.10
N GLY A 683 -35.29 9.56 4.54
CA GLY A 683 -34.46 10.75 4.65
C GLY A 683 -33.55 10.75 5.87
N LYS A 684 -32.47 11.53 5.77
CA LYS A 684 -31.39 11.60 6.75
C LYS A 684 -31.83 12.18 8.10
N GLU A 685 -32.79 13.09 8.12
CA GLU A 685 -33.29 13.68 9.38
C GLU A 685 -34.07 12.68 10.23
N GLU A 686 -34.89 11.82 9.62
CA GLU A 686 -35.58 10.75 10.35
C GLU A 686 -34.58 9.70 10.85
N LEU A 687 -33.59 9.35 10.02
CA LEU A 687 -32.49 8.47 10.41
C LEU A 687 -31.72 9.03 11.62
N LYS A 688 -31.39 10.32 11.59
CA LYS A 688 -30.71 11.04 12.67
C LYS A 688 -31.51 10.97 13.98
N ALA A 689 -32.81 11.28 13.95
CA ALA A 689 -33.65 11.23 15.14
C ALA A 689 -33.70 9.82 15.76
N LYS A 690 -33.83 8.78 14.94
CA LYS A 690 -33.84 7.38 15.39
C LYS A 690 -32.50 6.96 15.98
N TYR A 691 -31.39 7.23 15.30
CA TYR A 691 -30.08 6.75 15.76
C TYR A 691 -29.50 7.58 16.91
N ALA A 692 -29.88 8.85 17.06
CA ALA A 692 -29.55 9.64 18.24
C ALA A 692 -30.07 8.97 19.52
N THR A 693 -31.37 8.66 19.55
CA THR A 693 -32.00 7.97 20.69
C THR A 693 -31.48 6.55 20.87
N PHE A 694 -31.20 5.84 19.76
CA PHE A 694 -30.69 4.48 19.80
C PHE A 694 -29.27 4.39 20.40
N PHE A 695 -28.36 5.28 20.02
CA PHE A 695 -27.00 5.33 20.58
C PHE A 695 -26.97 5.71 22.06
N GLU A 696 -27.88 6.56 22.51
CA GLU A 696 -28.06 6.87 23.94
C GLU A 696 -28.58 5.65 24.71
N LYS A 697 -29.54 4.92 24.14
CA LYS A 697 -30.18 3.76 24.78
C LYS A 697 -29.23 2.56 24.95
N TYR A 698 -28.32 2.33 24.01
CA TYR A 698 -27.45 1.15 23.97
C TYR A 698 -25.97 1.52 24.13
N PRO A 699 -25.47 1.73 25.36
CA PRO A 699 -24.08 2.14 25.57
C PRO A 699 -23.05 1.05 25.22
N LYS A 700 -23.44 -0.23 25.24
CA LYS A 700 -22.61 -1.39 24.87
C LYS A 700 -22.77 -1.80 23.40
N LEU A 701 -23.44 -0.97 22.58
CA LEU A 701 -23.72 -1.27 21.19
C LEU A 701 -22.44 -1.62 20.40
N HIS A 702 -22.51 -2.71 19.64
CA HIS A 702 -21.45 -3.12 18.73
C HIS A 702 -22.02 -3.97 17.59
N CYS A 703 -21.65 -3.64 16.35
CA CYS A 703 -21.87 -4.43 15.15
C CYS A 703 -20.56 -5.14 14.76
N GLU A 704 -20.62 -6.47 14.73
CA GLU A 704 -19.61 -7.37 14.17
C GLU A 704 -20.07 -7.80 12.77
N ILE A 705 -19.19 -7.68 11.76
CA ILE A 705 -19.47 -8.17 10.41
C ILE A 705 -18.96 -9.61 10.31
N LEU A 706 -19.88 -10.57 10.27
CA LEU A 706 -19.57 -12.00 10.21
C LEU A 706 -19.18 -12.43 8.79
N ASN A 707 -19.80 -11.83 7.79
CA ASN A 707 -19.50 -12.05 6.38
C ASN A 707 -19.89 -10.82 5.56
N ARG A 708 -19.09 -10.48 4.55
CA ARG A 708 -19.39 -9.41 3.59
C ARG A 708 -19.32 -9.92 2.17
N THR A 709 -20.35 -9.64 1.38
CA THR A 709 -20.36 -9.87 -0.07
C THR A 709 -20.45 -8.53 -0.81
N ILE A 710 -19.57 -8.35 -1.80
CA ILE A 710 -19.46 -7.13 -2.59
C ILE A 710 -19.90 -7.44 -4.01
N LYS A 711 -20.86 -6.67 -4.52
CA LYS A 711 -21.28 -6.73 -5.93
C LYS A 711 -21.50 -5.34 -6.48
N SER A 712 -20.49 -4.82 -7.18
CA SER A 712 -20.48 -3.46 -7.74
C SER A 712 -20.86 -2.40 -6.68
N ASN A 713 -22.03 -1.75 -6.78
CA ASN A 713 -22.49 -0.74 -5.84
C ASN A 713 -23.36 -1.29 -4.69
N THR A 714 -23.39 -2.61 -4.51
CA THR A 714 -24.18 -3.28 -3.47
C THR A 714 -23.25 -4.00 -2.51
N ILE A 715 -23.46 -3.76 -1.21
CA ILE A 715 -22.76 -4.46 -0.12
C ILE A 715 -23.81 -5.26 0.66
N ILE A 716 -23.52 -6.53 0.93
CA ILE A 716 -24.38 -7.39 1.74
C ILE A 716 -23.56 -7.84 2.94
N ASP A 717 -23.95 -7.37 4.12
CA ASP A 717 -23.31 -7.73 5.37
C ASP A 717 -24.22 -8.67 6.17
N HIS A 718 -23.64 -9.76 6.66
CA HIS A 718 -24.21 -10.53 7.76
C HIS A 718 -23.69 -9.92 9.06
N GLU A 719 -24.55 -9.18 9.73
CA GLU A 719 -24.23 -8.40 10.92
C GLU A 719 -24.68 -9.12 12.18
N ARG A 720 -23.81 -9.17 13.19
CA ARG A 720 -24.18 -9.48 14.57
C ARG A 720 -24.14 -8.20 15.39
N VAL A 721 -25.29 -7.78 15.90
CA VAL A 721 -25.42 -6.57 16.70
C VAL A 721 -25.64 -6.94 18.16
N THR A 722 -24.65 -6.63 19.00
CA THR A 722 -24.77 -6.71 20.46
C THR A 722 -25.40 -5.44 20.99
N TYR A 723 -26.51 -5.55 21.73
CA TYR A 723 -27.25 -4.42 22.31
C TYR A 723 -26.90 -4.22 23.78
N THR A 724 -26.90 -5.32 24.53
CA THR A 724 -26.50 -5.40 25.94
C THR A 724 -25.61 -6.62 26.15
N GLU A 725 -25.00 -6.75 27.34
CA GLU A 725 -24.03 -7.82 27.58
C GLU A 725 -24.67 -9.21 27.53
N GLY A 726 -24.20 -10.05 26.60
CA GLY A 726 -24.74 -11.39 26.37
C GLY A 726 -25.98 -11.47 25.47
N ASP A 727 -26.50 -10.32 25.01
CA ASP A 727 -27.67 -10.25 24.12
C ASP A 727 -27.29 -9.67 22.75
N TYR A 728 -27.47 -10.48 21.71
CA TYR A 728 -27.18 -10.11 20.33
C TYR A 728 -28.31 -10.56 19.39
N GLY A 729 -28.50 -9.78 18.33
CA GLY A 729 -29.31 -10.18 17.18
C GLY A 729 -28.44 -10.29 15.94
N GLU A 730 -28.79 -11.20 15.03
CA GLU A 730 -28.17 -11.28 13.70
C GLU A 730 -29.13 -10.74 12.64
N THR A 731 -28.60 -10.09 11.61
CA THR A 731 -29.38 -9.55 10.51
C THR A 731 -28.54 -9.54 9.23
N ILE A 732 -29.20 -9.69 8.08
CA ILE A 732 -28.57 -9.38 6.80
C ILE A 732 -28.93 -7.95 6.42
N ALA A 733 -27.91 -7.10 6.26
CA ALA A 733 -28.06 -5.73 5.79
C ALA A 733 -27.57 -5.62 4.34
N ILE A 734 -28.45 -5.18 3.44
CA ILE A 734 -28.14 -4.95 2.03
C ILE A 734 -28.08 -3.44 1.78
N TYR A 735 -26.87 -2.92 1.58
CA TYR A 735 -26.62 -1.52 1.27
C TYR A 735 -26.56 -1.29 -0.24
N LYS A 736 -27.24 -0.26 -0.72
CA LYS A 736 -27.15 0.24 -2.10
C LYS A 736 -26.49 1.61 -2.09
N ILE A 737 -25.37 1.72 -2.79
CA ILE A 737 -24.56 2.93 -2.87
C ILE A 737 -24.86 3.67 -4.17
N GLU A 738 -25.18 4.95 -4.07
CA GLU A 738 -25.41 5.85 -5.19
C GLU A 738 -24.68 7.17 -4.93
N ASN A 739 -23.99 7.72 -5.93
CA ASN A 739 -23.25 8.98 -5.83
C ASN A 739 -22.29 9.07 -4.62
N GLY A 740 -21.68 7.94 -4.23
CA GLY A 740 -20.73 7.88 -3.12
C GLY A 740 -21.37 7.91 -1.72
N LYS A 741 -22.68 7.65 -1.63
CA LYS A 741 -23.42 7.57 -0.36
C LYS A 741 -24.33 6.34 -0.32
N ILE A 742 -24.64 5.85 0.87
CA ILE A 742 -25.65 4.82 1.09
C ILE A 742 -27.02 5.45 0.85
N ALA A 743 -27.67 5.05 -0.24
CA ALA A 743 -28.97 5.56 -0.65
C ALA A 743 -30.11 4.66 -0.17
N LYS A 744 -29.89 3.34 -0.12
CA LYS A 744 -30.88 2.39 0.40
C LYS A 744 -30.26 1.33 1.30
N VAL A 745 -30.99 0.91 2.32
CA VAL A 745 -30.64 -0.23 3.17
C VAL A 745 -31.84 -1.16 3.28
N TYR A 746 -31.63 -2.47 3.11
CA TYR A 746 -32.65 -3.48 3.37
C TYR A 746 -32.18 -4.39 4.48
N PHE A 747 -32.98 -4.53 5.54
CA PHE A 747 -32.72 -5.47 6.62
C PHE A 747 -33.56 -6.72 6.45
N ILE A 748 -32.91 -7.88 6.49
CA ILE A 748 -33.53 -9.19 6.68
C ILE A 748 -33.25 -9.59 8.12
N ARG A 749 -34.31 -9.74 8.91
CA ARG A 749 -34.25 -10.11 10.33
C ARG A 749 -34.98 -11.43 10.50
N ASP A 750 -34.49 -12.26 11.41
CA ASP A 750 -35.16 -13.50 11.83
C ASP A 750 -36.47 -13.24 12.59
#